data_AF-A0A504YVV6-F1
#
_entry.id   AF-A0A504YVV6-F1
#
_cell.length_a   1.000
_cell.length_b   1.000
_cell.length_c   1.000
_cell.angle_alpha   90.00
_cell.angle_beta   90.00
_cell.angle_gamma   90.00
#
_symmetry.space_group_name_H-M   'P 1'
#
loop_
_entity.id
_entity.type
_entity.pdbx_description
1 polymer ?
#
loop_
_entity_poly.entity_id
_entity_poly.type
_entity_poly.pdbx_seq_one_letter_code
_entity_poly.pdbx_strand_id
1 'polypeptide(L)'
;MNTVQSIQVLQTVEEFGSLLEQCASENSLLLLDFYADWCGPCRAVAPQFYKLAEEFHPRRVVCAKVNADHARELCMREFVSALPTFKLYRNRECVNTVVGARMEQLRTVLNRQAMDPSVVQIIQTDQPENGRNAAKILLRIFRDVTQNRLGSTNRCLKLSDPDLQTGLLNVPGAMECLFAAGYQEAEDELVLPENEDIDRIRIMMEYLSGFCEKQSHKDIPAATAAPSQTAQIDGNDGGDGAQPDNALSSLDITQTISWIQLLNRVVEPVRTISTYLDPQARARARSIIPTQDLIDAAALKSGCTVDAVSPRAFLRELVRWYKEDFFRWADSFECSRCKTKMQFSGTANPTAEEIIGRPGSVETYRCPADSSHPIYRFPRYNNVNTLLCTRLGRCGEWANCLTFLLSVCARPVKECTSNASVLPWFPACRYISDWTDHVWCEVWLEDEHNPGHFRWVHCDPGGETDQPLLYEDGWGKKLTYVFAYTVPPFTACDGRNADEISRLVDIQDVTWRYTRKFQEVIGRRHRALEAPLAAHLAMRHLAVCAAWNNALSSSFISSCGSQHPFSLAQIARETTSFLNPPAAPSERLPGRQTGSLEWRRARGELGSEEPTWRGSNVVLRPTPNELKQGSFLLRYNAALDIYQRPRSADNSPSAELTSRRLSGPVDCTALVNEAKRTGLKGWHTLTTRWRNISRKVEPDWHMVYLAREEGTAAEYDGRIEWVLDLNGTGYAVGKVSLFACMVCHSADSRAQFVLCSSATEKGAASTDKANRGVTNKTGDIDSASVVAVSGESDTVPGVACVRLTPGSNTLFQSTDFVGAKSLRLDVRLWTETQGSNPSDMAWQQAQLFRQKDTDYVLWPLEWNVELVREETRTARE
;
A
#
# COMPACT_ATOMS: atom_id res chain seq x y z
N MET A 1 3.47 -37.51 41.53
CA MET A 1 2.59 -36.48 42.12
C MET A 1 3.26 -35.14 41.87
N ASN A 2 2.96 -34.51 40.74
CA ASN A 2 3.51 -33.18 40.41
C ASN A 2 2.69 -32.11 41.13
N THR A 3 3.39 -31.34 41.96
CA THR A 3 2.90 -30.19 42.72
C THR A 3 2.18 -29.18 41.83
N VAL A 4 0.95 -28.84 42.19
CA VAL A 4 0.17 -27.74 41.59
C VAL A 4 1.01 -26.46 41.63
N GLN A 5 1.32 -25.90 40.46
CA GLN A 5 1.94 -24.58 40.37
C GLN A 5 1.03 -23.58 41.08
N SER A 6 1.58 -22.86 42.06
CA SER A 6 0.86 -21.79 42.75
C SER A 6 0.38 -20.74 41.73
N ILE A 7 -0.92 -20.44 41.70
CA ILE A 7 -1.46 -19.38 40.85
C ILE A 7 -0.82 -18.05 41.24
N GLN A 8 -0.07 -17.45 40.32
CA GLN A 8 0.62 -16.19 40.54
C GLN A 8 -0.39 -15.03 40.63
N VAL A 9 -0.17 -14.11 41.56
CA VAL A 9 -0.89 -12.82 41.61
C VAL A 9 0.01 -11.77 40.99
N LEU A 10 -0.43 -11.19 39.88
CA LEU A 10 0.27 -10.13 39.16
C LEU A 10 -0.13 -8.77 39.73
N GLN A 11 0.86 -7.96 40.04
CA GLN A 11 0.71 -6.63 40.61
C GLN A 11 1.05 -5.54 39.61
N THR A 12 1.91 -5.82 38.61
CA THR A 12 2.37 -4.81 37.66
C THR A 12 2.14 -5.18 36.18
N VAL A 13 2.26 -4.15 35.34
CA VAL A 13 2.16 -4.20 33.88
C VAL A 13 3.27 -5.07 33.27
N GLU A 14 4.46 -5.04 33.87
CA GLU A 14 5.67 -5.78 33.47
C GLU A 14 5.59 -7.27 33.82
N GLU A 15 5.07 -7.60 35.01
CA GLU A 15 4.86 -9.00 35.43
C GLU A 15 3.88 -9.71 34.48
N PHE A 16 2.79 -9.01 34.11
CA PHE A 16 1.88 -9.51 33.09
C PHE A 16 2.56 -9.71 31.74
N GLY A 17 3.36 -8.74 31.28
CA GLY A 17 4.06 -8.82 29.99
C GLY A 17 5.02 -10.01 29.94
N SER A 18 5.73 -10.26 31.03
CA SER A 18 6.67 -11.38 31.16
C SER A 18 5.96 -12.74 31.13
N LEU A 19 4.86 -12.88 31.87
CA LEU A 19 4.07 -14.12 31.89
C LEU A 19 3.39 -14.38 30.54
N LEU A 20 2.89 -13.33 29.88
CA LEU A 20 2.28 -13.42 28.56
C LEU A 20 3.30 -13.88 27.51
N GLU A 21 4.55 -13.40 27.58
CA GLU A 21 5.65 -13.81 26.72
C GLU A 21 6.03 -15.27 26.94
N GLN A 22 6.16 -15.69 28.20
CA GLN A 22 6.44 -17.07 28.56
C GLN A 22 5.37 -18.01 27.97
N CYS A 23 4.09 -17.72 28.21
CA CYS A 23 2.99 -18.52 27.69
C CYS A 23 3.00 -18.60 26.15
N ALA A 24 3.32 -17.50 25.45
CA ALA A 24 3.43 -17.49 23.99
C ALA A 24 4.59 -18.38 23.50
N SER A 25 5.74 -18.34 24.17
CA SER A 25 6.91 -19.17 23.80
C SER A 25 6.68 -20.66 24.02
N GLU A 26 5.89 -21.02 25.04
CA GLU A 26 5.54 -22.40 25.39
C GLU A 26 4.30 -22.91 24.62
N ASN A 27 3.69 -22.06 23.78
CA ASN A 27 2.42 -22.32 23.09
C ASN A 27 1.30 -22.73 24.08
N SER A 28 1.20 -21.96 25.16
CA SER A 28 0.23 -22.10 26.25
C SER A 28 -0.76 -20.93 26.26
N LEU A 29 -1.99 -21.17 26.68
CA LEU A 29 -2.99 -20.15 26.93
C LEU A 29 -2.74 -19.49 28.29
N LEU A 30 -2.99 -18.18 28.42
CA LEU A 30 -2.96 -17.49 29.71
C LEU A 30 -4.38 -17.04 30.09
N LEU A 31 -4.88 -17.48 31.23
CA LEU A 31 -6.15 -17.06 31.80
C LEU A 31 -5.93 -16.16 33.02
N LEU A 32 -6.42 -14.93 32.96
CA LEU A 32 -6.38 -13.97 34.06
C LEU A 32 -7.74 -13.86 34.77
N ASP A 33 -7.73 -13.88 36.10
CA ASP A 33 -8.84 -13.49 36.99
C ASP A 33 -8.57 -12.11 37.60
N PHE A 34 -9.28 -11.08 37.11
CA PHE A 34 -9.28 -9.75 37.71
C PHE A 34 -10.31 -9.70 38.84
N TYR A 35 -9.83 -9.49 40.07
CA TYR A 35 -10.64 -9.60 41.29
C TYR A 35 -10.36 -8.47 42.28
N ALA A 36 -11.18 -8.35 43.33
CA ALA A 36 -10.90 -7.52 44.50
C ALA A 36 -11.37 -8.23 45.77
N ASP A 37 -10.67 -8.03 46.89
CA ASP A 37 -10.92 -8.77 48.13
C ASP A 37 -12.28 -8.44 48.76
N TRP A 38 -12.73 -7.19 48.58
CA TRP A 38 -14.04 -6.72 49.05
C TRP A 38 -15.20 -7.19 48.16
N CYS A 39 -14.95 -7.67 46.94
CA CYS A 39 -15.98 -8.04 45.99
C CYS A 39 -16.61 -9.42 46.32
N GLY A 40 -17.89 -9.41 46.71
CA GLY A 40 -18.65 -10.63 47.04
C GLY A 40 -18.66 -11.69 45.93
N PRO A 41 -19.02 -11.33 44.68
CA PRO A 41 -18.94 -12.25 43.54
C PRO A 41 -17.54 -12.82 43.29
N CYS A 42 -16.46 -12.04 43.47
CA CYS A 42 -15.08 -12.54 43.34
C CYS A 42 -14.77 -13.62 44.37
N ARG A 43 -15.17 -13.42 45.63
CA ARG A 43 -14.99 -14.42 46.69
C ARG A 43 -15.77 -15.71 46.41
N ALA A 44 -16.96 -15.60 45.82
CA ALA A 44 -17.77 -16.76 45.46
C ALA A 44 -17.15 -17.62 44.34
N VAL A 45 -16.50 -17.00 43.35
CA VAL A 45 -15.88 -17.73 42.23
C VAL A 45 -14.46 -18.22 42.50
N ALA A 46 -13.74 -17.62 43.45
CA ALA A 46 -12.34 -17.94 43.71
C ALA A 46 -12.07 -19.45 43.90
N PRO A 47 -12.84 -20.21 44.72
CA PRO A 47 -12.63 -21.66 44.86
C PRO A 47 -12.85 -22.44 43.56
N GLN A 48 -13.77 -21.97 42.70
CA GLN A 48 -14.06 -22.60 41.42
C GLN A 48 -12.96 -22.29 40.40
N PHE A 49 -12.38 -21.08 40.45
CA PHE A 49 -11.26 -20.70 39.60
C PHE A 49 -9.99 -21.52 39.91
N TYR A 50 -9.70 -21.79 41.18
CA TYR A 50 -8.58 -22.69 41.55
C TYR A 50 -8.77 -24.11 41.00
N LYS A 51 -9.97 -24.68 41.15
CA LYS A 51 -10.30 -25.99 40.56
C LYS A 51 -10.18 -26.00 39.04
N LEU A 52 -10.61 -24.91 38.40
CA LEU A 52 -10.51 -24.75 36.94
C LEU A 52 -9.05 -24.67 36.48
N ALA A 53 -8.19 -23.99 37.24
CA ALA A 53 -6.77 -23.92 36.95
C ALA A 53 -6.10 -25.29 37.02
N GLU A 54 -6.42 -26.10 38.05
CA GLU A 54 -5.93 -27.48 38.15
C GLU A 54 -6.41 -28.35 36.99
N GLU A 55 -7.68 -28.22 36.60
CA GLU A 55 -8.27 -29.00 35.51
C GLU A 55 -7.66 -28.67 34.14
N PHE A 56 -7.38 -27.40 33.86
CA PHE A 56 -6.90 -26.94 32.55
C PHE A 56 -5.37 -26.78 32.46
N HIS A 57 -4.64 -26.95 33.56
CA HIS A 57 -3.17 -26.95 33.55
C HIS A 57 -2.57 -28.00 32.59
N PRO A 58 -3.03 -29.27 32.59
CA PRO A 58 -2.59 -30.27 31.61
C PRO A 58 -2.93 -29.91 30.16
N ARG A 59 -3.91 -29.02 29.96
CA ARG A 59 -4.34 -28.49 28.65
C ARG A 59 -3.56 -27.24 28.23
N ARG A 60 -2.37 -27.02 28.83
CA ARG A 60 -1.51 -25.84 28.61
C ARG A 60 -2.24 -24.52 28.87
N VAL A 61 -3.10 -24.46 29.88
CA VAL A 61 -3.68 -23.21 30.35
C VAL A 61 -3.00 -22.79 31.64
N VAL A 62 -2.24 -21.71 31.57
CA VAL A 62 -1.64 -21.06 32.72
C VAL A 62 -2.65 -20.08 33.30
N CYS A 63 -2.94 -20.17 34.59
CA CYS A 63 -3.85 -19.25 35.28
C CYS A 63 -3.08 -18.28 36.17
N ALA A 64 -3.48 -17.01 36.18
CA ALA A 64 -2.97 -16.00 37.10
C ALA A 64 -4.11 -15.08 37.57
N LYS A 65 -3.87 -14.34 38.65
CA LYS A 65 -4.84 -13.40 39.23
C LYS A 65 -4.29 -11.98 39.21
N VAL A 66 -5.18 -11.00 39.13
CA VAL A 66 -4.85 -9.58 39.21
C VAL A 66 -5.78 -8.93 40.21
N ASN A 67 -5.22 -8.39 41.30
CA ASN A 67 -6.02 -7.67 42.28
C ASN A 67 -6.21 -6.21 41.81
N ALA A 68 -7.44 -5.82 41.54
CA ALA A 68 -7.79 -4.53 40.96
C ALA A 68 -7.45 -3.33 41.87
N ASP A 69 -7.35 -3.54 43.19
CA ASP A 69 -6.96 -2.47 44.12
C ASP A 69 -5.45 -2.19 44.08
N HIS A 70 -4.64 -3.22 43.82
CA HIS A 70 -3.18 -3.14 43.80
C HIS A 70 -2.61 -2.89 42.40
N ALA A 71 -3.26 -3.41 41.36
CA ALA A 71 -2.81 -3.37 39.98
C ALA A 71 -3.72 -2.47 39.11
N ARG A 72 -4.04 -1.26 39.60
CA ARG A 72 -4.98 -0.33 38.93
C ARG A 72 -4.58 -0.01 37.49
N GLU A 73 -3.29 0.20 37.25
CA GLU A 73 -2.75 0.47 35.92
C GLU A 73 -2.96 -0.70 34.95
N LEU A 74 -2.74 -1.92 35.42
CA LEU A 74 -3.01 -3.15 34.67
C LEU A 74 -4.51 -3.30 34.35
N CYS A 75 -5.39 -3.02 35.30
CA CYS A 75 -6.84 -3.01 35.07
C CYS A 75 -7.28 -1.99 34.03
N MET A 76 -6.71 -0.78 34.05
CA MET A 76 -7.01 0.26 33.04
C MET A 76 -6.51 -0.14 31.64
N ARG A 77 -5.27 -0.61 31.53
CA ARG A 77 -4.70 -1.12 30.27
C ARG A 77 -5.55 -2.24 29.68
N GLU A 78 -6.06 -3.11 30.54
CA GLU A 78 -6.90 -4.24 30.16
C GLU A 78 -8.40 -3.89 30.10
N PHE A 79 -8.79 -2.62 30.15
CA PHE A 79 -10.18 -2.18 30.03
C PHE A 79 -11.15 -2.91 30.99
N VAL A 80 -10.68 -3.22 32.21
CA VAL A 80 -11.49 -3.93 33.21
C VAL A 80 -12.43 -2.94 33.89
N SER A 81 -13.71 -3.03 33.55
CA SER A 81 -14.76 -2.12 34.03
C SER A 81 -15.67 -2.73 35.11
N ALA A 82 -15.56 -4.03 35.37
CA ALA A 82 -16.34 -4.74 36.39
C ALA A 82 -15.56 -5.95 36.93
N LEU A 83 -15.93 -6.42 38.13
CA LEU A 83 -15.27 -7.55 38.81
C LEU A 83 -16.29 -8.63 39.23
N PRO A 84 -15.95 -9.93 39.13
CA PRO A 84 -14.72 -10.45 38.52
C PRO A 84 -14.76 -10.28 37.00
N THR A 85 -13.60 -10.10 36.37
CA THR A 85 -13.47 -10.21 34.90
C THR A 85 -12.40 -11.23 34.59
N PHE A 86 -12.69 -12.15 33.69
CA PHE A 86 -11.74 -13.15 33.21
C PHE A 86 -11.29 -12.80 31.80
N LYS A 87 -10.00 -12.88 31.54
CA LYS A 87 -9.45 -12.67 30.19
C LYS A 87 -8.56 -13.83 29.79
N LEU A 88 -8.78 -14.36 28.60
CA LEU A 88 -8.01 -15.45 28.03
C LEU A 88 -7.13 -14.93 26.90
N TYR A 89 -5.85 -15.31 26.91
CA TYR A 89 -4.86 -14.90 25.94
C TYR A 89 -4.26 -16.10 25.20
N ARG A 90 -3.98 -15.91 23.91
CA ARG A 90 -3.26 -16.82 23.02
C ARG A 90 -2.29 -16.01 22.19
N ASN A 91 -1.03 -16.42 22.08
CA ASN A 91 -0.02 -15.75 21.25
C ASN A 91 0.01 -14.23 21.45
N ARG A 92 0.00 -13.78 22.70
CA ARG A 92 -0.01 -12.37 23.13
C ARG A 92 -1.30 -11.58 22.86
N GLU A 93 -2.34 -12.20 22.30
CA GLU A 93 -3.63 -11.55 22.03
C GLU A 93 -4.72 -12.03 23.00
N CYS A 94 -5.55 -11.10 23.49
CA CYS A 94 -6.74 -11.43 24.27
C CYS A 94 -7.82 -12.00 23.35
N VAL A 95 -8.01 -13.32 23.36
CA VAL A 95 -8.96 -14.02 22.49
C VAL A 95 -10.38 -14.06 23.05
N ASN A 96 -10.55 -13.96 24.38
CA ASN A 96 -11.87 -13.91 25.00
C ASN A 96 -11.87 -13.09 26.30
N THR A 97 -13.01 -12.49 26.62
CA THR A 97 -13.27 -11.82 27.90
C THR A 97 -14.62 -12.29 28.44
N VAL A 98 -14.67 -12.68 29.72
CA VAL A 98 -15.89 -13.06 30.43
C VAL A 98 -16.04 -12.15 31.63
N VAL A 99 -17.09 -11.33 31.63
CA VAL A 99 -17.36 -10.37 32.71
C VAL A 99 -18.41 -10.94 33.66
N GLY A 100 -18.14 -10.83 34.96
CA GLY A 100 -18.98 -11.30 36.05
C GLY A 100 -18.71 -12.75 36.45
N ALA A 101 -19.38 -13.19 37.52
CA ALA A 101 -19.23 -14.52 38.11
C ALA A 101 -19.89 -15.64 37.26
N ARG A 102 -19.43 -15.82 36.01
CA ARG A 102 -20.03 -16.72 35.01
C ARG A 102 -19.10 -17.91 34.72
N MET A 103 -18.93 -18.79 35.71
CA MET A 103 -17.97 -19.91 35.62
C MET A 103 -18.31 -20.93 34.52
N GLU A 104 -19.58 -21.17 34.23
CA GLU A 104 -19.98 -22.10 33.16
C GLU A 104 -19.63 -21.54 31.77
N GLN A 105 -19.83 -20.24 31.57
CA GLN A 105 -19.44 -19.55 30.34
C GLN A 105 -17.92 -19.56 30.18
N LEU A 106 -17.18 -19.31 31.26
CA LEU A 106 -15.72 -19.38 31.27
C LEU A 106 -15.21 -20.79 30.91
N ARG A 107 -15.80 -21.83 31.51
CA ARG A 107 -15.48 -23.24 31.20
C ARG A 107 -15.75 -23.58 29.74
N THR A 108 -16.87 -23.10 29.19
CA THR A 108 -17.20 -23.26 27.77
C THR A 108 -16.16 -22.59 26.86
N VAL A 109 -15.74 -21.36 27.20
CA VAL A 109 -14.70 -20.63 26.46
C VAL A 109 -13.38 -21.38 26.50
N LEU A 110 -12.94 -21.84 27.68
CA LEU A 110 -11.71 -22.61 27.81
C LEU A 110 -11.79 -23.94 27.08
N ASN A 111 -12.91 -24.67 27.16
CA ASN A 111 -13.09 -25.90 26.39
C ASN A 111 -13.00 -25.65 24.89
N ARG A 112 -13.55 -24.55 24.38
CA ARG A 112 -13.46 -24.21 22.96
C ARG A 112 -12.05 -23.83 22.54
N GLN A 113 -11.35 -23.08 23.37
CA GLN A 113 -10.06 -22.51 23.03
C GLN A 113 -8.91 -23.46 23.31
N ALA A 114 -8.97 -24.26 24.38
CA ALA A 114 -7.94 -25.24 24.72
C ALA A 114 -8.01 -26.53 23.89
N MET A 115 -8.98 -26.65 22.97
CA MET A 115 -9.01 -27.72 21.98
C MET A 115 -7.83 -27.58 21.02
N ASP A 116 -7.18 -28.72 20.77
CA ASP A 116 -6.13 -28.78 19.76
C ASP A 116 -6.72 -28.46 18.37
N PRO A 117 -6.08 -27.56 17.59
CA PRO A 117 -6.56 -27.18 16.26
C PRO A 117 -6.87 -28.36 15.33
N SER A 118 -6.11 -29.45 15.44
CA SER A 118 -6.32 -30.68 14.67
C SER A 118 -7.69 -31.34 14.98
N VAL A 119 -8.06 -31.40 16.25
CA VAL A 119 -9.35 -31.92 16.71
C VAL A 119 -10.50 -31.03 16.26
N VAL A 120 -10.31 -29.70 16.23
CA VAL A 120 -11.30 -28.76 15.70
C VAL A 120 -11.55 -28.99 14.21
N GLN A 121 -10.50 -29.20 13.42
CA GLN A 121 -10.61 -29.49 11.98
C GLN A 121 -11.37 -30.80 11.70
N ILE A 122 -11.12 -31.86 12.48
CA ILE A 122 -11.86 -33.12 12.36
C ILE A 122 -13.35 -32.94 12.69
N ILE A 123 -13.67 -32.15 13.71
CA ILE A 123 -15.06 -31.94 14.17
C ILE A 123 -15.83 -31.01 13.22
N GLN A 124 -15.15 -30.04 12.60
CA GLN A 124 -15.75 -29.01 11.73
C GLN A 124 -15.57 -29.28 10.24
N THR A 125 -15.13 -30.49 9.85
CA THR A 125 -14.98 -30.88 8.45
C THR A 125 -16.31 -30.77 7.68
N ASP A 126 -16.23 -30.38 6.40
CA ASP A 126 -17.37 -30.30 5.49
C ASP A 126 -18.00 -31.68 5.19
N GLN A 127 -17.30 -32.76 5.52
CA GLN A 127 -17.77 -34.15 5.40
C GLN A 127 -17.90 -34.80 6.78
N PRO A 128 -18.99 -34.53 7.53
CA PRO A 128 -19.11 -34.90 8.94
C PRO A 128 -19.08 -36.42 9.20
N GLU A 129 -19.51 -37.25 8.23
CA GLU A 129 -19.41 -38.71 8.35
C GLU A 129 -17.96 -39.20 8.27
N ASN A 130 -17.17 -38.62 7.37
CA ASN A 130 -15.74 -38.90 7.23
C ASN A 130 -14.98 -38.41 8.46
N GLY A 131 -15.32 -37.21 8.98
CA GLY A 131 -14.81 -36.70 10.25
C GLY A 131 -15.11 -37.63 11.43
N ARG A 132 -16.33 -38.20 11.51
CA ARG A 132 -16.68 -39.17 12.56
C ARG A 132 -15.95 -40.50 12.39
N ASN A 133 -15.72 -40.95 11.15
CA ASN A 133 -14.95 -42.15 10.89
C ASN A 133 -13.49 -41.98 11.32
N ALA A 134 -12.86 -40.86 10.94
CA ALA A 134 -11.54 -40.48 11.41
C ALA A 134 -11.47 -40.38 12.94
N ALA A 135 -12.46 -39.75 13.58
CA ALA A 135 -12.55 -39.69 15.03
C ALA A 135 -12.63 -41.08 15.69
N LYS A 136 -13.39 -42.03 15.12
CA LYS A 136 -13.47 -43.41 15.62
C LYS A 136 -12.13 -44.15 15.49
N ILE A 137 -11.42 -43.96 14.38
CA ILE A 137 -10.11 -44.57 14.14
C ILE A 137 -9.08 -43.99 15.13
N LEU A 138 -9.03 -42.66 15.30
CA LEU A 138 -8.17 -42.00 16.29
C LEU A 138 -8.49 -42.43 17.72
N LEU A 139 -9.77 -42.53 18.08
CA LEU A 139 -10.20 -43.03 19.38
C LEU A 139 -9.75 -44.47 19.63
N ARG A 140 -9.71 -45.32 18.60
CA ARG A 140 -9.17 -46.69 18.69
C ARG A 140 -7.67 -46.64 18.96
N ILE A 141 -6.90 -45.93 18.12
CA ILE A 141 -5.44 -45.76 18.26
C ILE A 141 -5.08 -45.21 19.65
N PHE A 142 -5.75 -44.15 20.09
CA PHE A 142 -5.49 -43.51 21.38
C PHE A 142 -5.90 -44.37 22.58
N ARG A 143 -6.96 -45.19 22.44
CA ARG A 143 -7.36 -46.17 23.46
C ARG A 143 -6.33 -47.27 23.62
N ASP A 144 -5.75 -47.74 22.52
CA ASP A 144 -4.74 -48.80 22.53
C ASP A 144 -3.44 -48.34 23.20
N VAL A 145 -3.05 -47.07 23.02
CA VAL A 145 -1.93 -46.44 23.73
C VAL A 145 -2.24 -46.20 25.22
N THR A 146 -3.42 -45.67 25.55
CA THR A 146 -3.75 -45.27 26.95
C THR A 146 -4.08 -46.45 27.86
N GLN A 147 -4.52 -47.59 27.33
CA GLN A 147 -4.87 -48.79 28.11
C GLN A 147 -3.71 -49.79 28.29
N ASN A 148 -2.52 -49.49 27.74
CA ASN A 148 -1.30 -50.29 27.90
C ASN A 148 -1.50 -51.80 27.62
N ARG A 149 -2.38 -52.14 26.66
CA ARG A 149 -2.64 -53.52 26.24
C ARG A 149 -1.59 -53.94 25.19
N LEU A 150 -0.49 -54.52 25.70
CA LEU A 150 0.51 -55.37 25.00
C LEU A 150 1.27 -54.76 23.79
N GLY A 151 2.56 -54.47 23.99
CA GLY A 151 3.61 -54.53 22.95
C GLY A 151 3.96 -53.24 22.18
N SER A 152 5.21 -53.17 21.71
CA SER A 152 5.84 -52.06 20.95
C SER A 152 5.13 -51.66 19.64
N THR A 153 4.10 -52.40 19.22
CA THR A 153 3.31 -52.14 18.01
C THR A 153 2.30 -51.00 18.16
N ASN A 154 1.76 -50.72 19.35
CA ASN A 154 0.71 -49.70 19.50
C ASN A 154 1.24 -48.27 19.51
N ARG A 155 2.56 -48.11 19.61
CA ARG A 155 3.27 -46.84 19.45
C ARG A 155 3.79 -46.68 18.03
N CYS A 156 3.61 -47.65 17.14
CA CYS A 156 4.21 -47.70 15.82
C CYS A 156 3.14 -47.97 14.76
N LEU A 157 2.74 -46.95 14.01
CA LEU A 157 1.67 -47.04 13.03
C LEU A 157 2.27 -47.09 11.62
N LYS A 158 2.03 -48.17 10.87
CA LYS A 158 2.49 -48.25 9.47
C LYS A 158 1.64 -47.36 8.57
N LEU A 159 2.26 -46.53 7.75
CA LEU A 159 1.55 -45.68 6.78
C LEU A 159 0.86 -46.49 5.67
N SER A 160 1.21 -47.78 5.52
CA SER A 160 0.54 -48.74 4.64
C SER A 160 -0.75 -49.33 5.21
N ASP A 161 -1.13 -49.00 6.46
CA ASP A 161 -2.37 -49.51 7.05
C ASP A 161 -3.60 -48.96 6.30
N PRO A 162 -4.50 -49.82 5.79
CA PRO A 162 -5.71 -49.39 5.11
C PRO A 162 -6.56 -48.41 5.92
N ASP A 163 -6.61 -48.54 7.24
CA ASP A 163 -7.39 -47.66 8.12
C ASP A 163 -6.78 -46.24 8.19
N LEU A 164 -5.45 -46.11 8.08
CA LEU A 164 -4.76 -44.82 7.95
C LEU A 164 -4.97 -44.22 6.55
N GLN A 165 -4.82 -45.03 5.51
CA GLN A 165 -4.86 -44.57 4.12
C GLN A 165 -6.25 -44.14 3.65
N THR A 166 -7.28 -44.90 3.99
CA THR A 166 -8.66 -44.60 3.55
C THR A 166 -9.43 -43.76 4.55
N GLY A 167 -9.09 -43.81 5.84
CA GLY A 167 -9.85 -43.18 6.92
C GLY A 167 -9.28 -41.89 7.50
N LEU A 168 -7.95 -41.72 7.56
CA LEU A 168 -7.30 -40.56 8.20
C LEU A 168 -6.65 -39.60 7.20
N LEU A 169 -5.96 -40.09 6.16
CA LEU A 169 -5.26 -39.23 5.20
C LEU A 169 -6.18 -38.27 4.41
N ASN A 170 -7.46 -38.61 4.28
CA ASN A 170 -8.44 -37.80 3.52
C ASN A 170 -9.25 -36.82 4.38
N VAL A 171 -9.00 -36.76 5.69
CA VAL A 171 -9.74 -35.90 6.62
C VAL A 171 -8.81 -34.84 7.20
N PRO A 172 -9.03 -33.54 6.89
CA PRO A 172 -8.22 -32.45 7.44
C PRO A 172 -8.18 -32.49 8.97
N GLY A 173 -6.99 -32.42 9.54
CA GLY A 173 -6.77 -32.46 10.99
C GLY A 173 -6.55 -33.87 11.56
N ALA A 174 -6.84 -34.93 10.82
CA ALA A 174 -6.76 -36.30 11.33
C ALA A 174 -5.32 -36.78 11.55
N MET A 175 -4.41 -36.48 10.62
CA MET A 175 -2.98 -36.81 10.76
C MET A 175 -2.28 -35.85 11.73
N GLU A 176 -2.67 -34.57 11.69
CA GLU A 176 -2.21 -33.54 12.61
C GLU A 176 -2.57 -33.88 14.06
N CYS A 177 -3.68 -34.58 14.28
CA CYS A 177 -4.09 -35.05 15.60
C CYS A 177 -3.15 -36.14 16.14
N LEU A 178 -2.60 -37.01 15.28
CA LEU A 178 -1.56 -37.98 15.67
C LEU A 178 -0.25 -37.27 16.01
N PHE A 179 0.17 -36.29 15.21
CA PHE A 179 1.39 -35.52 15.50
C PHE A 179 1.24 -34.69 16.78
N ALA A 180 0.08 -34.05 17.00
CA ALA A 180 -0.22 -33.31 18.22
C ALA A 180 -0.27 -34.22 19.46
N ALA A 181 -0.68 -35.49 19.28
CA ALA A 181 -0.63 -36.54 20.28
C ALA A 181 0.80 -37.05 20.59
N GLY A 182 1.82 -36.61 19.84
CA GLY A 182 3.23 -36.93 20.07
C GLY A 182 3.83 -37.99 19.14
N TYR A 183 3.09 -38.48 18.15
CA TYR A 183 3.65 -39.38 17.14
C TYR A 183 4.67 -38.63 16.27
N GLN A 184 5.77 -39.29 15.93
CA GLN A 184 6.86 -38.77 15.12
C GLN A 184 7.00 -39.60 13.84
N GLU A 185 7.43 -38.97 12.77
CA GLU A 185 7.64 -39.64 11.48
C GLU A 185 8.96 -40.40 11.46
N ALA A 186 8.89 -41.68 11.06
CA ALA A 186 10.00 -42.53 10.65
C ALA A 186 9.71 -43.04 9.22
N GLU A 187 10.72 -43.58 8.52
CA GLU A 187 10.69 -43.83 7.07
C GLU A 187 9.33 -44.28 6.49
N ASP A 188 8.72 -45.35 7.01
CA ASP A 188 7.39 -45.85 6.58
C ASP A 188 6.37 -45.96 7.75
N GLU A 189 6.67 -45.35 8.90
CA GLU A 189 5.94 -45.59 10.16
C GLU A 189 5.82 -44.31 11.01
N LEU A 190 4.76 -44.20 11.81
CA LEU A 190 4.61 -43.16 12.84
C LEU A 190 4.89 -43.75 14.22
N VAL A 191 5.87 -43.20 14.93
CA VAL A 191 6.35 -43.71 16.22
C VAL A 191 6.05 -42.72 17.35
N LEU A 192 5.34 -43.15 18.40
CA LEU A 192 5.13 -42.40 19.64
C LEU A 192 6.26 -42.72 20.65
N PRO A 193 7.17 -41.77 20.98
CA PRO A 193 8.34 -42.02 21.83
C PRO A 193 8.00 -42.45 23.26
N GLU A 194 8.71 -43.43 23.84
CA GLU A 194 8.39 -44.08 25.14
C GLU A 194 8.12 -43.10 26.30
N ASN A 195 8.82 -41.95 26.30
CA ASN A 195 8.76 -40.94 27.34
C ASN A 195 7.62 -39.92 27.18
N GLU A 196 6.75 -40.06 26.16
CA GLU A 196 5.71 -39.05 25.92
C GLU A 196 4.53 -39.08 26.90
N ASP A 197 4.07 -37.88 27.25
CA ASP A 197 2.98 -37.65 28.18
C ASP A 197 1.61 -37.94 27.54
N ILE A 198 1.01 -39.05 27.96
CA ILE A 198 -0.27 -39.55 27.44
C ILE A 198 -1.49 -38.74 27.92
N ASP A 199 -1.34 -37.77 28.82
CA ASP A 199 -2.48 -36.97 29.30
C ASP A 199 -3.09 -36.12 28.16
N ARG A 200 -2.29 -35.68 27.19
CA ARG A 200 -2.79 -35.02 25.97
C ARG A 200 -3.68 -35.93 25.13
N ILE A 201 -3.28 -37.20 25.01
CA ILE A 201 -4.05 -38.21 24.28
C ILE A 201 -5.42 -38.40 24.93
N ARG A 202 -5.47 -38.48 26.27
CA ARG A 202 -6.74 -38.59 27.01
C ARG A 202 -7.67 -37.40 26.78
N ILE A 203 -7.13 -36.18 26.77
CA ILE A 203 -7.90 -34.96 26.51
C ILE A 203 -8.46 -34.95 25.07
N MET A 204 -7.66 -35.32 24.08
CA MET A 204 -8.12 -35.45 22.68
C MET A 204 -9.22 -36.51 22.55
N MET A 205 -9.10 -37.64 23.27
CA MET A 205 -10.12 -38.68 23.31
C MET A 205 -11.45 -38.19 23.86
N GLU A 206 -11.48 -37.34 24.88
CA GLU A 206 -12.73 -36.77 25.43
C GLU A 206 -13.50 -35.98 24.36
N TYR A 207 -12.81 -35.10 23.61
CA TYR A 207 -13.42 -34.28 22.56
C TYR A 207 -13.91 -35.11 21.38
N LEU A 208 -13.10 -36.08 20.92
CA LEU A 208 -13.47 -36.97 19.82
C LEU A 208 -14.64 -37.90 20.21
N SER A 209 -14.67 -38.39 21.45
CA SER A 209 -15.79 -39.23 21.95
C SER A 209 -17.10 -38.46 21.98
N GLY A 210 -17.09 -37.24 22.51
CA GLY A 210 -18.26 -36.37 22.53
C GLY A 210 -18.75 -35.94 21.14
N PHE A 211 -17.90 -35.96 20.12
CA PHE A 211 -18.30 -35.77 18.73
C PHE A 211 -19.01 -37.00 18.14
N CYS A 212 -18.55 -38.22 18.47
CA CYS A 212 -19.16 -39.46 18.03
C CYS A 212 -20.53 -39.74 18.70
N GLU A 213 -20.74 -39.33 19.96
CA GLU A 213 -21.95 -39.61 20.74
C GLU A 213 -23.18 -38.78 20.32
N LYS A 214 -23.01 -37.60 19.70
CA LYS A 214 -24.10 -36.69 19.32
C LYS A 214 -25.06 -37.21 18.23
N GLN A 215 -24.94 -38.46 17.81
CA GLN A 215 -25.82 -39.13 16.83
C GLN A 215 -26.79 -40.16 17.46
N SER A 216 -26.67 -40.54 18.74
CA SER A 216 -27.47 -41.63 19.32
C SER A 216 -28.92 -41.27 19.70
N HIS A 217 -29.38 -40.04 19.44
CA HIS A 217 -30.76 -39.61 19.69
C HIS A 217 -31.43 -39.14 18.39
N LYS A 218 -31.69 -40.06 17.45
CA LYS A 218 -32.74 -39.96 16.43
C LYS A 218 -32.87 -41.29 15.65
N ASP A 219 -33.29 -42.34 16.34
CA ASP A 219 -33.85 -43.54 15.70
C ASP A 219 -35.39 -43.49 15.78
N ILE A 220 -36.08 -43.43 14.62
CA ILE A 220 -37.48 -43.87 14.41
C ILE A 220 -37.54 -44.52 13.00
N PRO A 221 -38.30 -45.63 12.81
CA PRO A 221 -37.89 -46.73 11.95
C PRO A 221 -38.43 -46.72 10.51
N ALA A 222 -37.65 -47.42 9.67
CA ALA A 222 -37.94 -48.14 8.43
C ALA A 222 -39.28 -47.90 7.68
N ALA A 223 -39.15 -47.49 6.42
CA ALA A 223 -40.11 -47.79 5.36
C ALA A 223 -39.40 -48.26 4.09
N THR A 224 -39.37 -49.58 3.92
CA THR A 224 -39.51 -50.38 2.68
C THR A 224 -38.85 -49.92 1.38
N ALA A 225 -37.88 -50.73 0.96
CA ALA A 225 -37.34 -50.83 -0.39
C ALA A 225 -38.35 -51.39 -1.41
N ALA A 226 -38.18 -51.01 -2.68
CA ALA A 226 -38.56 -51.81 -3.84
C ALA A 226 -37.52 -51.62 -4.97
N PRO A 227 -37.30 -52.63 -5.85
CA PRO A 227 -36.00 -52.88 -6.46
C PRO A 227 -35.86 -52.42 -7.91
N SER A 228 -34.60 -52.37 -8.31
CA SER A 228 -34.05 -52.08 -9.63
C SER A 228 -34.56 -52.99 -10.75
N GLN A 229 -34.68 -52.44 -11.97
CA GLN A 229 -34.59 -53.19 -13.21
C GLN A 229 -33.53 -52.59 -14.13
N THR A 230 -32.56 -53.44 -14.45
CA THR A 230 -31.56 -53.34 -15.51
C THR A 230 -32.19 -53.48 -16.90
N ALA A 231 -31.67 -52.73 -17.88
CA ALA A 231 -31.58 -53.18 -19.26
C ALA A 231 -30.35 -52.53 -19.94
N GLN A 232 -29.43 -53.40 -20.35
CA GLN A 232 -28.24 -53.11 -21.16
C GLN A 232 -28.63 -52.73 -22.59
N ILE A 233 -27.81 -51.91 -23.25
CA ILE A 233 -27.58 -51.99 -24.70
C ILE A 233 -26.08 -51.86 -24.96
N ASP A 234 -25.57 -52.84 -25.70
CA ASP A 234 -24.20 -53.06 -26.17
C ASP A 234 -23.74 -52.07 -27.26
N GLY A 235 -22.41 -51.92 -27.38
CA GLY A 235 -21.73 -52.12 -28.68
C GLY A 235 -21.37 -50.91 -29.57
N ASN A 236 -20.13 -50.44 -29.38
CA ASN A 236 -19.10 -50.18 -30.40
C ASN A 236 -19.26 -49.06 -31.47
N ASP A 237 -18.35 -48.07 -31.47
CA ASP A 237 -17.35 -47.90 -32.55
C ASP A 237 -16.29 -46.81 -32.27
N GLY A 238 -15.04 -47.28 -32.20
CA GLY A 238 -13.75 -46.75 -32.72
C GLY A 238 -13.38 -45.26 -32.77
N GLY A 239 -12.18 -44.94 -32.24
CA GLY A 239 -11.28 -43.96 -32.88
C GLY A 239 -10.35 -43.14 -31.98
N ASP A 240 -9.19 -43.73 -31.63
CA ASP A 240 -7.88 -43.13 -31.32
C ASP A 240 -7.73 -41.93 -30.36
N GLY A 241 -7.19 -42.22 -29.17
CA GLY A 241 -6.55 -41.25 -28.28
C GLY A 241 -5.55 -41.95 -27.36
N ALA A 242 -4.27 -41.65 -27.54
CA ALA A 242 -3.14 -42.18 -26.78
C ALA A 242 -3.30 -42.02 -25.25
N GLN A 243 -2.79 -43.01 -24.50
CA GLN A 243 -2.66 -42.98 -23.03
C GLN A 243 -1.94 -41.71 -22.54
N PRO A 244 -2.33 -41.16 -21.38
CA PRO A 244 -1.39 -40.56 -20.47
C PRO A 244 -1.14 -41.51 -19.29
N ASP A 245 0.14 -41.71 -19.02
CA ASP A 245 0.69 -42.53 -17.94
C ASP A 245 0.16 -42.13 -16.56
N ASN A 246 -0.02 -43.18 -15.74
CA ASN A 246 -0.15 -43.11 -14.29
C ASN A 246 1.05 -42.37 -13.67
N ALA A 247 0.83 -41.14 -13.21
CA ALA A 247 1.73 -40.45 -12.30
C ALA A 247 0.93 -39.56 -11.33
N LEU A 248 0.23 -40.18 -10.39
CA LEU A 248 -0.26 -39.50 -9.18
C LEU A 248 0.05 -40.38 -7.96
N SER A 249 1.29 -40.29 -7.49
CA SER A 249 1.70 -40.83 -6.19
C SER A 249 2.66 -39.83 -5.53
N SER A 250 2.44 -39.59 -4.23
CA SER A 250 3.11 -38.64 -3.31
C SER A 250 2.61 -37.18 -3.36
N LEU A 251 1.73 -36.82 -2.42
CA LEU A 251 1.66 -35.43 -1.95
C LEU A 251 2.71 -35.27 -0.84
N ASP A 252 3.71 -34.46 -1.14
CA ASP A 252 4.86 -34.13 -0.31
C ASP A 252 4.44 -33.25 0.88
N ILE A 253 4.75 -33.65 2.12
CA ILE A 253 4.48 -32.91 3.38
C ILE A 253 5.01 -31.47 3.30
N THR A 254 6.10 -31.27 2.55
CA THR A 254 6.67 -29.96 2.24
C THR A 254 5.67 -29.04 1.53
N GLN A 255 4.85 -29.57 0.62
CA GLN A 255 3.80 -28.81 -0.05
C GLN A 255 2.67 -28.40 0.89
N THR A 256 2.31 -29.25 1.86
CA THR A 256 1.27 -28.94 2.86
C THR A 256 1.72 -27.84 3.82
N ILE A 257 2.96 -27.89 4.32
CA ILE A 257 3.54 -26.82 5.16
C ILE A 257 3.66 -25.52 4.37
N SER A 258 4.12 -25.60 3.11
CA SER A 258 4.16 -24.44 2.20
C SER A 258 2.76 -23.86 1.97
N TRP A 259 1.73 -24.70 1.87
CA TRP A 259 0.33 -24.30 1.77
C TRP A 259 -0.14 -23.54 3.01
N ILE A 260 0.11 -24.04 4.22
CA ILE A 260 -0.30 -23.37 5.47
C ILE A 260 0.42 -22.03 5.65
N GLN A 261 1.73 -22.00 5.39
CA GLN A 261 2.51 -20.76 5.43
C GLN A 261 1.98 -19.75 4.40
N LEU A 262 1.59 -20.23 3.22
CA LEU A 262 0.98 -19.40 2.20
C LEU A 262 -0.37 -18.84 2.66
N LEU A 263 -1.27 -19.66 3.19
CA LEU A 263 -2.57 -19.19 3.68
C LEU A 263 -2.43 -18.19 4.83
N ASN A 264 -1.51 -18.42 5.77
CA ASN A 264 -1.26 -17.47 6.85
C ASN A 264 -0.82 -16.10 6.33
N ARG A 265 0.09 -16.08 5.35
CA ARG A 265 0.55 -14.84 4.72
C ARG A 265 -0.53 -14.20 3.86
N VAL A 266 -1.35 -14.99 3.17
CA VAL A 266 -2.50 -14.49 2.40
C VAL A 266 -3.53 -13.87 3.32
N VAL A 267 -3.79 -14.43 4.51
CA VAL A 267 -4.86 -13.92 5.41
C VAL A 267 -4.39 -12.73 6.27
N GLU A 268 -3.09 -12.50 6.44
CA GLU A 268 -2.57 -11.42 7.28
C GLU A 268 -3.20 -10.03 6.99
N PRO A 269 -3.30 -9.54 5.72
CA PRO A 269 -3.92 -8.24 5.43
C PRO A 269 -5.42 -8.16 5.76
N VAL A 270 -6.13 -9.29 5.85
CA VAL A 270 -7.56 -9.34 6.19
C VAL A 270 -7.82 -8.71 7.55
N ARG A 271 -6.93 -8.93 8.52
CA ARG A 271 -7.07 -8.37 9.87
C ARG A 271 -6.98 -6.84 9.84
N THR A 272 -6.03 -6.29 9.07
CA THR A 272 -5.86 -4.85 8.90
C THR A 272 -7.11 -4.24 8.26
N ILE A 273 -7.60 -4.82 7.18
CA ILE A 273 -8.76 -4.31 6.43
C ILE A 273 -10.04 -4.37 7.26
N SER A 274 -10.17 -5.37 8.12
CA SER A 274 -11.31 -5.47 9.04
C SER A 274 -11.40 -4.27 9.99
N THR A 275 -10.30 -3.58 10.26
CA THR A 275 -10.29 -2.35 11.08
C THR A 275 -10.84 -1.12 10.36
N TYR A 276 -10.96 -1.14 9.02
CA TYR A 276 -11.47 0.00 8.23
C TYR A 276 -12.96 0.28 8.47
N LEU A 277 -13.63 -0.65 9.14
CA LEU A 277 -15.05 -0.58 9.44
C LEU A 277 -15.33 0.00 10.82
N ASP A 278 -14.30 0.33 11.61
CA ASP A 278 -14.45 1.05 12.87
C ASP A 278 -15.19 2.39 12.65
N PRO A 279 -16.41 2.56 13.21
CA PRO A 279 -17.19 3.77 13.00
C PRO A 279 -16.47 5.04 13.48
N GLN A 280 -15.69 4.95 14.56
CA GLN A 280 -14.95 6.09 15.10
C GLN A 280 -13.81 6.50 14.17
N ALA A 281 -13.01 5.54 13.69
CA ALA A 281 -12.00 5.79 12.67
C ALA A 281 -12.59 6.44 11.42
N ARG A 282 -13.73 5.92 10.92
CA ARG A 282 -14.36 6.42 9.70
C ARG A 282 -14.86 7.86 9.86
N ALA A 283 -15.49 8.18 10.99
CA ALA A 283 -15.92 9.54 11.30
C ALA A 283 -14.73 10.51 11.37
N ARG A 284 -13.66 10.08 12.05
CA ARG A 284 -12.43 10.86 12.16
C ARG A 284 -11.75 11.09 10.80
N ALA A 285 -11.64 10.05 9.99
CA ALA A 285 -11.07 10.14 8.65
C ALA A 285 -11.83 11.17 7.78
N ARG A 286 -13.17 11.13 7.80
CA ARG A 286 -14.01 12.11 7.07
C ARG A 286 -13.79 13.55 7.54
N SER A 287 -13.53 13.76 8.83
CA SER A 287 -13.23 15.10 9.36
C SER A 287 -11.85 15.64 8.95
N ILE A 288 -10.92 14.74 8.58
CA ILE A 288 -9.54 15.08 8.23
C ILE A 288 -9.41 15.39 6.73
N ILE A 289 -10.18 14.71 5.87
CA ILE A 289 -10.11 14.89 4.43
C ILE A 289 -10.69 16.27 4.06
N PRO A 290 -9.91 17.16 3.41
CA PRO A 290 -10.37 18.49 3.01
C PRO A 290 -11.24 18.40 1.75
N THR A 291 -12.39 17.75 1.88
CA THR A 291 -13.20 17.27 0.75
C THR A 291 -13.58 18.41 -0.20
N GLN A 292 -13.99 19.58 0.31
CA GLN A 292 -14.36 20.70 -0.54
C GLN A 292 -13.17 21.26 -1.32
N ASP A 293 -12.03 21.48 -0.66
CA ASP A 293 -10.81 22.01 -1.30
C ASP A 293 -10.32 21.08 -2.44
N LEU A 294 -10.43 19.77 -2.24
CA LEU A 294 -10.08 18.78 -3.26
C LEU A 294 -11.03 18.82 -4.46
N ILE A 295 -12.33 19.02 -4.23
CA ILE A 295 -13.32 19.17 -5.31
C ILE A 295 -13.06 20.46 -6.08
N ASP A 296 -12.82 21.58 -5.39
CA ASP A 296 -12.55 22.87 -6.02
C ASP A 296 -11.27 22.82 -6.87
N ALA A 297 -10.21 22.18 -6.35
CA ALA A 297 -8.97 21.97 -7.10
C ALA A 297 -9.19 21.06 -8.33
N ALA A 298 -9.97 19.99 -8.18
CA ALA A 298 -10.28 19.08 -9.27
C ALA A 298 -11.13 19.76 -10.36
N ALA A 299 -12.09 20.58 -9.97
CA ALA A 299 -12.94 21.37 -10.87
C ALA A 299 -12.11 22.37 -11.68
N LEU A 300 -11.23 23.12 -10.98
CA LEU A 300 -10.35 24.10 -11.60
C LEU A 300 -9.42 23.45 -12.64
N LYS A 301 -8.75 22.34 -12.28
CA LYS A 301 -7.82 21.64 -13.19
C LYS A 301 -8.52 20.96 -14.36
N SER A 302 -9.76 20.52 -14.16
CA SER A 302 -10.55 19.87 -15.22
C SER A 302 -11.33 20.87 -16.08
N GLY A 303 -11.31 22.17 -15.74
CA GLY A 303 -12.08 23.19 -16.43
C GLY A 303 -13.60 22.97 -16.34
N CYS A 304 -14.08 22.34 -15.26
CA CYS A 304 -15.50 22.00 -15.06
C CYS A 304 -16.08 22.69 -13.82
N THR A 305 -17.40 22.58 -13.62
CA THR A 305 -18.04 23.02 -12.38
C THR A 305 -17.78 22.02 -11.25
N VAL A 306 -17.88 22.48 -9.99
CA VAL A 306 -17.75 21.65 -8.77
C VAL A 306 -18.64 20.41 -8.81
N ASP A 307 -19.86 20.55 -9.33
CA ASP A 307 -20.83 19.45 -9.44
C ASP A 307 -20.49 18.43 -10.54
N ALA A 308 -19.71 18.85 -11.54
CA ALA A 308 -19.33 18.04 -12.68
C ALA A 308 -17.99 17.29 -12.47
N VAL A 309 -17.38 17.43 -11.28
CA VAL A 309 -16.11 16.74 -10.96
C VAL A 309 -16.31 15.23 -11.03
N SER A 310 -15.53 14.59 -11.90
CA SER A 310 -15.55 13.14 -12.07
C SER A 310 -14.83 12.43 -10.91
N PRO A 311 -15.19 11.17 -10.59
CA PRO A 311 -14.48 10.39 -9.58
C PRO A 311 -12.97 10.26 -9.85
N ARG A 312 -12.57 10.17 -11.12
CA ARG A 312 -11.15 10.18 -11.53
C ARG A 312 -10.45 11.51 -11.20
N ALA A 313 -11.09 12.64 -11.51
CA ALA A 313 -10.51 13.94 -11.22
C ALA A 313 -10.35 14.14 -9.70
N PHE A 314 -11.35 13.73 -8.91
CA PHE A 314 -11.26 13.73 -7.46
C PHE A 314 -10.17 12.79 -6.93
N LEU A 315 -10.04 11.57 -7.47
CA LEU A 315 -8.99 10.62 -7.09
C LEU A 315 -7.59 11.22 -7.26
N ARG A 316 -7.33 11.89 -8.39
CA ARG A 316 -6.03 12.52 -8.66
C ARG A 316 -5.68 13.57 -7.60
N GLU A 317 -6.64 14.43 -7.23
CA GLU A 317 -6.40 15.42 -6.19
C GLU A 317 -6.27 14.81 -4.79
N LEU A 318 -7.05 13.78 -4.48
CA LEU A 318 -6.96 13.07 -3.20
C LEU A 318 -5.60 12.39 -3.03
N VAL A 319 -5.10 11.68 -4.04
CA VAL A 319 -3.78 11.02 -4.00
C VAL A 319 -2.67 12.07 -3.93
N ARG A 320 -2.80 13.18 -4.67
CA ARG A 320 -1.86 14.31 -4.58
C ARG A 320 -1.79 14.86 -3.16
N TRP A 321 -2.93 15.24 -2.58
CA TRP A 321 -3.01 15.73 -1.20
C TRP A 321 -2.45 14.71 -0.21
N TYR A 322 -2.78 13.43 -0.40
CA TYR A 322 -2.29 12.36 0.47
C TYR A 322 -0.75 12.33 0.52
N LYS A 323 -0.12 12.40 -0.65
CA LYS A 323 1.34 12.34 -0.81
C LYS A 323 2.05 13.62 -0.40
N GLU A 324 1.50 14.77 -0.75
CA GLU A 324 2.20 16.07 -0.63
C GLU A 324 1.91 16.78 0.69
N ASP A 325 0.72 16.61 1.25
CA ASP A 325 0.23 17.40 2.36
C ASP A 325 -0.07 16.57 3.61
N PHE A 326 -0.62 15.36 3.42
CA PHE A 326 -1.14 14.57 4.53
C PHE A 326 -0.10 13.63 5.14
N PHE A 327 0.50 12.74 4.35
CA PHE A 327 1.29 11.61 4.83
C PHE A 327 2.77 11.77 4.45
N ARG A 328 3.67 11.44 5.38
CA ARG A 328 5.12 11.62 5.22
C ARG A 328 5.85 10.31 5.09
N TRP A 329 6.89 10.31 4.25
CA TRP A 329 7.72 9.14 4.03
C TRP A 329 8.80 9.06 5.11
N ALA A 330 8.98 7.89 5.70
CA ALA A 330 10.01 7.63 6.72
C ALA A 330 11.27 7.04 6.06
N ASP A 331 12.24 7.89 5.72
CA ASP A 331 13.54 7.50 5.15
C ASP A 331 14.72 7.67 6.11
N SER A 332 14.72 8.73 6.91
CA SER A 332 15.83 9.15 7.74
C SER A 332 15.33 9.86 8.99
N PHE A 333 15.99 9.57 10.11
CA PHE A 333 15.67 10.12 11.41
C PHE A 333 16.83 10.97 11.89
N GLU A 334 16.55 12.09 12.55
CA GLU A 334 17.55 12.98 13.10
C GLU A 334 17.63 12.84 14.62
N CYS A 335 18.86 12.88 15.15
CA CYS A 335 19.06 12.87 16.59
C CYS A 335 18.44 14.12 17.21
N SER A 336 17.59 13.95 18.22
CA SER A 336 16.94 15.06 18.91
C SER A 336 17.92 16.03 19.58
N ARG A 337 19.14 15.58 19.93
CA ARG A 337 20.17 16.40 20.59
C ARG A 337 21.10 17.12 19.61
N CYS A 338 21.72 16.41 18.68
CA CYS A 338 22.77 16.96 17.80
C CYS A 338 22.36 17.08 16.34
N LYS A 339 21.13 16.69 15.98
CA LYS A 339 20.58 16.72 14.60
C LYS A 339 21.29 15.84 13.58
N THR A 340 22.35 15.13 13.97
CA THR A 340 23.00 14.13 13.12
C THR A 340 22.01 13.03 12.71
N LYS A 341 22.08 12.63 11.44
CA LYS A 341 21.31 11.52 10.89
C LYS A 341 21.59 10.24 11.68
N MET A 342 20.53 9.61 12.16
CA MET A 342 20.57 8.39 12.95
C MET A 342 20.71 7.16 12.06
N GLN A 343 21.33 6.11 12.59
CA GLN A 343 21.55 4.84 11.91
C GLN A 343 20.68 3.75 12.52
N PHE A 344 20.21 2.83 11.67
CA PHE A 344 19.44 1.67 12.12
C PHE A 344 20.28 0.82 13.07
N SER A 345 19.71 0.47 14.21
CA SER A 345 20.37 -0.27 15.29
C SER A 345 19.78 -1.66 15.54
N GLY A 346 18.59 -1.96 15.00
CA GLY A 346 17.89 -3.22 15.23
C GLY A 346 16.41 -3.02 15.52
N THR A 347 15.74 -4.08 15.98
CA THR A 347 14.34 -4.07 16.37
C THR A 347 14.16 -4.17 17.89
N ALA A 348 13.01 -3.72 18.40
CA ALA A 348 12.64 -3.81 19.80
C ALA A 348 11.19 -4.28 19.94
N ASN A 349 10.85 -4.76 21.14
CA ASN A 349 9.46 -5.04 21.49
C ASN A 349 8.67 -3.71 21.62
N PRO A 350 7.39 -3.68 21.21
CA PRO A 350 6.54 -2.52 21.41
C PRO A 350 6.37 -2.16 22.90
N THR A 351 6.35 -0.86 23.20
CA THR A 351 5.98 -0.37 24.54
C THR A 351 4.47 -0.48 24.76
N ALA A 352 4.01 -0.32 26.01
CA ALA A 352 2.58 -0.35 26.34
C ALA A 352 1.74 0.65 25.52
N GLU A 353 2.29 1.85 25.28
CA GLU A 353 1.66 2.90 24.47
C GLU A 353 1.65 2.52 22.97
N GLU A 354 2.73 1.91 22.48
CA GLU A 354 2.88 1.53 21.09
C GLU A 354 1.97 0.36 20.70
N ILE A 355 1.66 -0.56 21.63
CA ILE A 355 0.81 -1.74 21.37
C ILE A 355 -0.57 -1.35 20.81
N ILE A 356 -1.12 -0.20 21.23
CA ILE A 356 -2.41 0.31 20.76
C ILE A 356 -2.41 0.48 19.23
N GLY A 357 -1.28 0.91 18.67
CA GLY A 357 -1.11 1.08 17.23
C GLY A 357 -0.93 -0.22 16.44
N ARG A 358 -0.90 -1.37 17.13
CA ARG A 358 -0.66 -2.72 16.59
C ARG A 358 0.56 -2.75 15.64
N PRO A 359 1.74 -2.34 16.11
CA PRO A 359 2.92 -2.33 15.26
C PRO A 359 3.32 -3.76 14.88
N GLY A 360 3.59 -4.00 13.60
CA GLY A 360 4.12 -5.29 13.15
C GLY A 360 5.56 -5.51 13.64
N SER A 361 6.31 -4.42 13.79
CA SER A 361 7.64 -4.38 14.42
C SER A 361 7.95 -2.98 14.92
N VAL A 362 8.94 -2.84 15.80
CA VAL A 362 9.49 -1.53 16.18
C VAL A 362 10.96 -1.46 15.80
N GLU A 363 11.28 -0.57 14.87
CA GLU A 363 12.66 -0.30 14.46
C GLU A 363 13.30 0.69 15.42
N THR A 364 14.59 0.51 15.73
CA THR A 364 15.34 1.40 16.61
C THR A 364 16.52 2.01 15.88
N TYR A 365 16.76 3.29 16.14
CA TYR A 365 17.82 4.08 15.50
C TYR A 365 18.68 4.75 16.56
N ARG A 366 20.00 4.75 16.35
CA ARG A 366 21.00 5.34 17.26
C ARG A 366 21.76 6.46 16.59
N CYS A 367 22.19 7.43 17.38
CA CYS A 367 23.06 8.50 16.92
C CYS A 367 24.49 7.95 16.70
N PRO A 368 25.09 8.10 15.51
CA PRO A 368 26.46 7.66 15.28
C PRO A 368 27.51 8.57 15.94
N ALA A 369 27.15 9.83 16.21
CA ALA A 369 28.08 10.80 16.81
C ALA A 369 28.29 10.60 18.31
N ASP A 370 27.29 10.07 19.03
CA ASP A 370 27.38 9.82 20.47
C ASP A 370 26.38 8.73 20.86
N SER A 371 26.88 7.61 21.38
CA SER A 371 26.07 6.47 21.81
C SER A 371 25.23 6.72 23.06
N SER A 372 25.49 7.80 23.81
CA SER A 372 24.70 8.21 24.98
C SER A 372 23.42 8.98 24.60
N HIS A 373 23.28 9.40 23.35
CA HIS A 373 22.09 10.10 22.88
C HIS A 373 20.85 9.18 22.84
N PRO A 374 19.63 9.76 23.00
CA PRO A 374 18.41 8.98 23.01
C PRO A 374 18.23 8.14 21.74
N ILE A 375 17.75 6.90 21.93
CA ILE A 375 17.36 6.01 20.84
C ILE A 375 16.04 6.51 20.27
N TYR A 376 15.96 6.63 18.94
CA TYR A 376 14.71 6.90 18.26
C TYR A 376 14.00 5.57 17.95
N ARG A 377 12.71 5.48 18.28
CA ARG A 377 11.88 4.31 18.04
C ARG A 377 10.90 4.61 16.91
N PHE A 378 10.80 3.70 15.95
CA PHE A 378 9.91 3.78 14.81
C PHE A 378 9.00 2.54 14.74
N PRO A 379 7.84 2.57 15.42
CA PRO A 379 6.86 1.50 15.35
C PRO A 379 6.16 1.46 13.98
N ARG A 380 6.13 0.29 13.36
CA ARG A 380 5.49 0.04 12.05
C ARG A 380 4.01 -0.28 12.24
N TYR A 381 3.22 0.75 12.50
CA TYR A 381 1.81 0.63 12.91
C TYR A 381 0.88 0.08 11.82
N ASN A 382 -0.05 -0.79 12.20
CA ASN A 382 -1.11 -1.29 11.31
C ASN A 382 -2.48 -0.69 11.62
N ASN A 383 -2.67 -0.07 12.79
CA ASN A 383 -3.93 0.53 13.19
C ASN A 383 -4.17 1.87 12.48
N VAL A 384 -5.25 1.97 11.70
CA VAL A 384 -5.57 3.19 10.92
C VAL A 384 -5.80 4.43 11.76
N ASN A 385 -6.38 4.33 12.97
CA ASN A 385 -6.54 5.48 13.87
C ASN A 385 -5.20 6.06 14.29
N THR A 386 -4.20 5.20 14.48
CA THR A 386 -2.83 5.62 14.79
C THR A 386 -2.16 6.26 13.58
N LEU A 387 -2.33 5.68 12.39
CA LEU A 387 -1.78 6.23 11.15
C LEU A 387 -2.37 7.61 10.80
N LEU A 388 -3.66 7.85 11.09
CA LEU A 388 -4.29 9.18 10.95
C LEU A 388 -3.66 10.24 11.87
N CYS A 389 -3.11 9.82 13.03
CA CYS A 389 -2.37 10.68 13.95
C CYS A 389 -0.93 10.90 13.50
N THR A 390 -0.18 9.81 13.30
CA THR A 390 1.27 9.86 13.07
C THR A 390 1.61 10.42 11.70
N ARG A 391 0.79 10.11 10.70
CA ARG A 391 0.94 10.55 9.30
C ARG A 391 2.36 10.33 8.78
N LEU A 392 2.96 9.21 9.16
CA LEU A 392 4.35 8.88 8.91
C LEU A 392 4.46 7.37 8.73
N GLY A 393 5.21 6.94 7.71
CA GLY A 393 5.44 5.53 7.47
C GLY A 393 6.15 5.24 6.15
N ARG A 394 6.17 3.96 5.76
CA ARG A 394 6.67 3.49 4.45
C ARG A 394 5.51 2.92 3.64
N CYS A 395 5.79 2.21 2.53
CA CYS A 395 4.75 1.68 1.62
C CYS A 395 3.61 0.97 2.35
N GLY A 396 3.90 0.14 3.37
CA GLY A 396 2.92 -0.54 4.22
C GLY A 396 1.88 0.41 4.84
N GLU A 397 2.36 1.36 5.64
CA GLU A 397 1.52 2.36 6.31
C GLU A 397 0.83 3.30 5.30
N TRP A 398 1.54 3.64 4.22
CA TRP A 398 1.03 4.49 3.15
C TRP A 398 -0.16 3.86 2.43
N ALA A 399 -0.06 2.60 1.99
CA ALA A 399 -1.15 1.90 1.31
C ALA A 399 -2.30 1.57 2.26
N ASN A 400 -2.00 1.20 3.50
CA ASN A 400 -3.01 0.93 4.54
C ASN A 400 -3.89 2.17 4.78
N CYS A 401 -3.28 3.30 5.14
CA CYS A 401 -4.00 4.53 5.42
C CYS A 401 -4.69 5.09 4.16
N LEU A 402 -4.06 5.04 2.99
CA LEU A 402 -4.69 5.49 1.74
C LEU A 402 -5.92 4.65 1.37
N THR A 403 -5.84 3.31 1.44
CA THR A 403 -6.98 2.42 1.16
C THR A 403 -8.14 2.75 2.09
N PHE A 404 -7.84 2.99 3.37
CA PHE A 404 -8.83 3.38 4.35
C PHE A 404 -9.50 4.72 3.98
N LEU A 405 -8.72 5.76 3.65
CA LEU A 405 -9.24 7.06 3.22
C LEU A 405 -10.11 6.96 1.96
N LEU A 406 -9.68 6.19 0.96
CA LEU A 406 -10.47 5.92 -0.25
C LEU A 406 -11.82 5.29 0.09
N SER A 407 -11.85 4.33 1.02
CA SER A 407 -13.07 3.62 1.44
C SER A 407 -14.09 4.46 2.23
N VAL A 408 -13.70 5.65 2.72
CA VAL A 408 -14.57 6.53 3.52
C VAL A 408 -15.01 7.79 2.77
N CYS A 409 -14.35 8.13 1.66
CA CYS A 409 -14.63 9.33 0.87
C CYS A 409 -16.08 9.36 0.38
N ALA A 410 -16.80 10.42 0.72
CA ALA A 410 -18.20 10.61 0.43
C ALA A 410 -18.42 11.80 -0.50
N ARG A 411 -19.33 11.66 -1.46
CA ARG A 411 -19.76 12.74 -2.34
C ARG A 411 -20.69 13.69 -1.57
N PRO A 412 -20.50 15.02 -1.67
CA PRO A 412 -21.49 15.98 -1.21
C PRO A 412 -22.81 15.76 -1.96
N VAL A 413 -23.93 15.62 -1.24
CA VAL A 413 -25.26 15.49 -1.85
C VAL A 413 -25.92 16.87 -1.90
N LYS A 414 -26.53 17.25 -3.02
CA LYS A 414 -27.38 18.45 -3.10
C LYS A 414 -28.73 18.18 -2.42
N GLU A 415 -29.07 19.06 -1.47
CA GLU A 415 -30.36 19.20 -0.79
C GLU A 415 -30.95 17.95 -0.11
N CYS A 416 -30.96 18.00 1.22
CA CYS A 416 -31.66 17.09 2.11
C CYS A 416 -33.14 16.96 1.76
N THR A 417 -33.51 15.90 1.04
CA THR A 417 -34.71 15.16 1.40
C THR A 417 -34.29 14.13 2.46
N SER A 418 -35.07 14.03 3.54
CA SER A 418 -34.71 13.49 4.85
C SER A 418 -34.35 11.99 4.92
N ASN A 419 -33.95 11.34 3.82
CA ASN A 419 -33.49 9.95 3.77
C ASN A 419 -32.42 9.67 2.67
N ALA A 420 -31.75 10.67 2.11
CA ALA A 420 -30.72 10.46 1.08
C ALA A 420 -29.45 9.83 1.68
N SER A 421 -29.17 8.57 1.31
CA SER A 421 -27.96 7.84 1.69
C SER A 421 -26.72 8.53 1.11
N VAL A 422 -25.71 8.78 1.94
CA VAL A 422 -24.43 9.37 1.52
C VAL A 422 -23.78 8.47 0.46
N LEU A 423 -23.66 8.97 -0.78
CA LEU A 423 -23.04 8.21 -1.88
C LEU A 423 -21.51 8.27 -1.77
N PRO A 424 -20.79 7.14 -1.90
CA PRO A 424 -19.34 7.15 -1.91
C PRO A 424 -18.78 7.74 -3.20
N TRP A 425 -17.58 8.33 -3.14
CA TRP A 425 -16.82 8.69 -4.36
C TRP A 425 -16.39 7.45 -5.14
N PHE A 426 -16.02 6.39 -4.42
CA PHE A 426 -15.54 5.13 -4.97
C PHE A 426 -16.43 3.99 -4.48
N PRO A 427 -17.17 3.29 -5.35
CA PRO A 427 -18.08 2.21 -4.93
C PRO A 427 -17.39 1.06 -4.18
N ALA A 428 -16.14 0.76 -4.52
CA ALA A 428 -15.32 -0.22 -3.81
C ALA A 428 -13.83 0.12 -3.90
N CYS A 429 -13.07 -0.36 -2.93
CA CYS A 429 -11.62 -0.19 -2.83
C CYS A 429 -10.98 -1.53 -2.47
N ARG A 430 -9.73 -1.72 -2.88
CA ARG A 430 -8.90 -2.87 -2.50
C ARG A 430 -7.56 -2.41 -1.97
N TYR A 431 -7.08 -3.11 -0.96
CA TYR A 431 -5.67 -3.11 -0.59
C TYR A 431 -4.96 -4.19 -1.40
N ILE A 432 -3.79 -3.90 -1.96
CA ILE A 432 -3.04 -4.84 -2.80
C ILE A 432 -1.73 -5.19 -2.13
N SER A 433 -1.44 -6.49 -2.03
CA SER A 433 -0.18 -7.01 -1.50
C SER A 433 0.59 -7.76 -2.56
N ASP A 434 1.76 -7.22 -2.90
CA ASP A 434 2.76 -7.88 -3.72
C ASP A 434 3.83 -8.52 -2.83
N TRP A 435 4.02 -9.82 -3.04
CA TRP A 435 4.90 -10.65 -2.24
C TRP A 435 6.39 -10.37 -2.45
N THR A 436 6.72 -9.49 -3.40
CA THR A 436 8.05 -8.92 -3.60
C THR A 436 8.25 -7.60 -2.83
N ASP A 437 7.59 -7.49 -1.66
CA ASP A 437 7.77 -6.41 -0.68
C ASP A 437 7.29 -5.03 -1.17
N HIS A 438 6.08 -4.99 -1.74
CA HIS A 438 5.40 -3.72 -2.06
C HIS A 438 3.89 -3.86 -1.90
N VAL A 439 3.21 -2.74 -1.67
CA VAL A 439 1.76 -2.69 -1.45
C VAL A 439 1.20 -1.41 -2.05
N TRP A 440 -0.05 -1.47 -2.52
CA TRP A 440 -0.75 -0.34 -3.13
C TRP A 440 -2.28 -0.52 -3.03
N CYS A 441 -3.04 0.24 -3.81
CA CYS A 441 -4.50 0.26 -3.76
C CYS A 441 -5.12 0.00 -5.16
N GLU A 442 -6.34 -0.51 -5.21
CA GLU A 442 -7.21 -0.39 -6.39
C GLU A 442 -8.53 0.27 -6.00
N VAL A 443 -9.12 1.00 -6.95
CA VAL A 443 -10.44 1.62 -6.81
C VAL A 443 -11.36 1.20 -7.95
N TRP A 444 -12.64 0.98 -7.65
CA TRP A 444 -13.63 0.66 -8.66
C TRP A 444 -14.12 1.92 -9.35
N LEU A 445 -13.90 2.02 -10.65
CA LEU A 445 -14.12 3.23 -11.44
C LEU A 445 -14.66 2.87 -12.83
N GLU A 446 -15.40 3.78 -13.46
CA GLU A 446 -15.80 3.64 -14.88
C GLU A 446 -14.54 3.51 -15.75
N ASP A 447 -14.55 2.88 -16.91
CA ASP A 447 -13.40 2.74 -17.79
C ASP A 447 -13.28 3.97 -18.70
N GLU A 448 -12.08 4.54 -18.78
CA GLU A 448 -11.82 5.74 -19.58
C GLU A 448 -11.87 5.44 -21.08
N HIS A 449 -11.50 4.22 -21.46
CA HIS A 449 -11.48 3.77 -22.85
C HIS A 449 -12.80 3.14 -23.28
N ASN A 450 -13.71 2.87 -22.33
CA ASN A 450 -15.00 2.26 -22.61
C ASN A 450 -16.09 2.81 -21.67
N PRO A 451 -16.63 4.01 -21.97
CA PRO A 451 -17.67 4.64 -21.15
C PRO A 451 -18.88 3.72 -20.93
N GLY A 452 -19.44 3.73 -19.72
CA GLY A 452 -20.53 2.83 -19.30
C GLY A 452 -20.08 1.46 -18.79
N HIS A 453 -18.79 1.14 -18.87
CA HIS A 453 -18.20 -0.06 -18.26
C HIS A 453 -17.36 0.31 -17.04
N PHE A 454 -17.32 -0.55 -16.02
CA PHE A 454 -16.51 -0.31 -14.82
C PHE A 454 -15.43 -1.38 -14.64
N ARG A 455 -14.29 -0.99 -14.07
CA ARG A 455 -13.18 -1.89 -13.75
C ARG A 455 -12.41 -1.44 -12.51
N TRP A 456 -11.57 -2.34 -12.00
CA TRP A 456 -10.56 -2.00 -11.00
C TRP A 456 -9.45 -1.17 -11.64
N VAL A 457 -9.21 0.01 -11.08
CA VAL A 457 -8.18 0.96 -11.50
C VAL A 457 -7.06 0.95 -10.46
N HIS A 458 -5.83 0.72 -10.93
CA HIS A 458 -4.62 0.75 -10.13
C HIS A 458 -4.39 2.15 -9.51
N CYS A 459 -3.96 2.19 -8.24
CA CYS A 459 -3.63 3.42 -7.52
C CYS A 459 -2.43 3.19 -6.59
N ASP A 460 -1.25 3.69 -6.97
CA ASP A 460 -0.05 3.63 -6.13
C ASP A 460 0.00 4.85 -5.18
N PRO A 461 0.26 4.67 -3.88
CA PRO A 461 0.37 5.77 -2.92
C PRO A 461 1.43 6.83 -3.29
N GLY A 462 2.41 6.47 -4.12
CA GLY A 462 3.43 7.34 -4.68
C GLY A 462 2.93 8.28 -5.78
N GLY A 463 1.65 8.22 -6.18
CA GLY A 463 1.00 9.19 -7.07
C GLY A 463 0.60 8.66 -8.44
N GLU A 464 1.11 7.50 -8.85
CA GLU A 464 0.78 6.91 -10.15
C GLU A 464 -0.59 6.23 -10.11
N THR A 465 -1.43 6.52 -11.11
CA THR A 465 -2.78 5.96 -11.21
C THR A 465 -2.97 5.34 -12.59
N ASP A 466 -3.68 4.21 -12.61
CA ASP A 466 -4.00 3.43 -13.82
C ASP A 466 -2.79 2.95 -14.64
N GLN A 467 -1.62 2.81 -14.00
CA GLN A 467 -0.41 2.22 -14.58
C GLN A 467 -0.03 0.90 -13.91
N PRO A 468 -0.75 -0.21 -14.15
CA PRO A 468 -0.45 -1.48 -13.48
C PRO A 468 0.91 -2.07 -13.85
N LEU A 469 1.47 -1.75 -15.03
CA LEU A 469 2.80 -2.23 -15.42
C LEU A 469 3.96 -1.43 -14.82
N LEU A 470 3.68 -0.46 -13.96
CA LEU A 470 4.70 0.34 -13.26
C LEU A 470 5.75 -0.53 -12.57
N TYR A 471 5.32 -1.65 -11.99
CA TYR A 471 6.20 -2.51 -11.20
C TYR A 471 7.08 -3.41 -12.06
N GLU A 472 6.52 -4.11 -13.05
CA GLU A 472 7.28 -5.02 -13.92
C GLU A 472 8.05 -4.28 -15.01
N ASP A 473 7.38 -3.40 -15.77
CA ASP A 473 8.00 -2.70 -16.91
C ASP A 473 8.73 -1.43 -16.46
N GLY A 474 8.23 -0.72 -15.44
CA GLY A 474 8.87 0.48 -14.90
C GLY A 474 10.02 0.15 -13.96
N TRP A 475 9.74 -0.55 -12.86
CA TRP A 475 10.75 -0.85 -11.82
C TRP A 475 11.53 -2.15 -12.11
N GLY A 476 11.16 -2.95 -13.11
CA GLY A 476 11.86 -4.20 -13.38
C GLY A 476 11.64 -5.28 -12.31
N LYS A 477 10.57 -5.18 -11.50
CA LYS A 477 10.28 -6.16 -10.44
C LYS A 477 10.00 -7.54 -11.04
N LYS A 478 10.59 -8.56 -10.42
CA LYS A 478 10.33 -9.96 -10.75
C LYS A 478 9.16 -10.49 -9.93
N LEU A 479 7.94 -10.13 -10.35
CA LEU A 479 6.70 -10.45 -9.63
C LEU A 479 6.50 -11.96 -9.45
N THR A 480 5.78 -12.32 -8.37
CA THR A 480 5.37 -13.71 -8.07
C THR A 480 3.88 -13.82 -7.76
N TYR A 481 3.42 -13.26 -6.65
CA TYR A 481 2.04 -13.31 -6.19
C TYR A 481 1.62 -11.88 -5.83
N VAL A 482 0.49 -11.45 -6.39
CA VAL A 482 -0.14 -10.17 -6.07
C VAL A 482 -1.60 -10.44 -5.72
N PHE A 483 -1.96 -10.24 -4.46
CA PHE A 483 -3.31 -10.47 -3.97
C PHE A 483 -4.00 -9.14 -3.68
N ALA A 484 -5.23 -9.03 -4.15
CA ALA A 484 -6.11 -7.93 -3.85
C ALA A 484 -7.10 -8.31 -2.75
N TYR A 485 -7.33 -7.39 -1.83
CA TYR A 485 -8.20 -7.59 -0.69
C TYR A 485 -9.31 -6.55 -0.71
N THR A 486 -10.53 -6.99 -1.02
CA THR A 486 -11.67 -6.10 -1.23
C THR A 486 -12.23 -5.65 0.12
N VAL A 487 -12.29 -4.33 0.34
CA VAL A 487 -12.95 -3.76 1.52
C VAL A 487 -14.45 -4.07 1.41
N PRO A 488 -15.05 -4.78 2.37
CA PRO A 488 -16.46 -5.16 2.30
C PRO A 488 -17.37 -3.93 2.40
N PRO A 489 -18.58 -3.99 1.82
CA PRO A 489 -19.55 -2.90 1.94
C PRO A 489 -19.95 -2.73 3.40
N PHE A 490 -19.95 -1.48 3.88
CA PHE A 490 -20.22 -1.16 5.28
C PHE A 490 -21.58 -1.72 5.75
N THR A 491 -22.60 -1.71 4.89
CA THR A 491 -23.93 -2.25 5.21
C THR A 491 -23.93 -3.75 5.49
N ALA A 492 -23.02 -4.51 4.90
CA ALA A 492 -22.86 -5.94 5.20
C ALA A 492 -22.21 -6.22 6.55
N CYS A 493 -21.57 -5.20 7.13
CA CYS A 493 -20.71 -5.33 8.30
C CYS A 493 -21.27 -4.65 9.54
N ASP A 494 -22.34 -3.87 9.41
CA ASP A 494 -22.96 -3.18 10.53
C ASP A 494 -23.43 -4.16 11.62
N GLY A 495 -23.10 -3.86 12.87
CA GLY A 495 -23.37 -4.72 14.03
C GLY A 495 -22.56 -6.02 14.13
N ARG A 496 -21.63 -6.30 13.20
CA ARG A 496 -20.78 -7.51 13.23
C ARG A 496 -19.48 -7.28 14.00
N ASN A 497 -18.94 -8.35 14.59
CA ASN A 497 -17.63 -8.31 15.24
C ASN A 497 -16.47 -8.47 14.23
N ALA A 498 -15.23 -8.29 14.70
CA ALA A 498 -14.04 -8.32 13.85
C ALA A 498 -13.81 -9.66 13.11
N ASP A 499 -14.15 -10.79 13.73
CA ASP A 499 -14.00 -12.12 13.12
C ASP A 499 -15.03 -12.33 12.00
N GLU A 500 -16.25 -11.86 12.21
CA GLU A 500 -17.30 -11.91 11.20
C GLU A 500 -16.97 -11.00 10.01
N ILE A 501 -16.45 -9.80 10.27
CA ILE A 501 -15.97 -8.86 9.25
C ILE A 501 -14.81 -9.46 8.45
N SER A 502 -13.87 -10.13 9.11
CA SER A 502 -12.72 -10.77 8.46
C SER A 502 -13.15 -11.83 7.43
N ARG A 503 -14.28 -12.50 7.67
CA ARG A 503 -14.86 -13.47 6.72
C ARG A 503 -15.55 -12.82 5.53
N LEU A 504 -15.84 -11.52 5.58
CA LEU A 504 -16.46 -10.74 4.51
C LEU A 504 -15.45 -10.03 3.60
N VAL A 505 -14.16 -10.03 3.94
CA VAL A 505 -13.09 -9.50 3.08
C VAL A 505 -12.84 -10.50 1.96
N ASP A 506 -13.09 -10.14 0.71
CA ASP A 506 -12.76 -10.99 -0.43
C ASP A 506 -11.27 -10.91 -0.78
N ILE A 507 -10.72 -12.00 -1.34
CA ILE A 507 -9.31 -12.08 -1.76
C ILE A 507 -9.28 -12.55 -3.21
N GLN A 508 -8.69 -11.75 -4.10
CA GLN A 508 -8.55 -12.06 -5.52
C GLN A 508 -7.06 -12.13 -5.88
N ASP A 509 -6.63 -13.16 -6.59
CA ASP A 509 -5.32 -13.13 -7.26
C ASP A 509 -5.42 -12.19 -8.47
N VAL A 510 -4.70 -11.08 -8.39
CA VAL A 510 -4.65 -10.04 -9.43
C VAL A 510 -3.29 -9.97 -10.11
N THR A 511 -2.41 -10.95 -9.88
CA THR A 511 -1.03 -11.00 -10.42
C THR A 511 -0.99 -10.64 -11.90
N TRP A 512 -1.88 -11.23 -12.68
CA TRP A 512 -1.96 -11.11 -14.14
C TRP A 512 -2.30 -9.72 -14.66
N ARG A 513 -2.86 -8.84 -13.82
CA ARG A 513 -3.05 -7.42 -14.14
C ARG A 513 -1.71 -6.67 -14.22
N TYR A 514 -0.73 -7.11 -13.43
CA TYR A 514 0.52 -6.40 -13.16
C TYR A 514 1.74 -6.98 -13.90
N THR A 515 1.54 -8.00 -14.74
CA THR A 515 2.61 -8.64 -15.51
C THR A 515 2.19 -8.87 -16.95
N ARG A 516 3.13 -8.75 -17.89
CA ARG A 516 3.01 -9.26 -19.26
C ARG A 516 3.78 -10.56 -19.47
N LYS A 517 4.67 -10.90 -18.52
CA LYS A 517 5.59 -12.03 -18.56
C LYS A 517 5.02 -13.25 -17.83
N PHE A 518 3.85 -13.71 -18.28
CA PHE A 518 3.09 -14.78 -17.60
C PHE A 518 3.95 -16.02 -17.35
N GLN A 519 4.68 -16.50 -18.36
CA GLN A 519 5.53 -17.69 -18.24
C GLN A 519 6.66 -17.53 -17.22
N GLU A 520 7.28 -16.35 -17.16
CA GLU A 520 8.31 -16.09 -16.15
C GLU A 520 7.73 -16.04 -14.73
N VAL A 521 6.56 -15.44 -14.57
CA VAL A 521 5.86 -15.37 -13.28
C VAL A 521 5.44 -16.76 -12.83
N ILE A 522 4.85 -17.58 -13.71
CA ILE A 522 4.52 -18.99 -13.44
C ILE A 522 5.78 -19.75 -12.99
N GLY A 523 6.90 -19.58 -13.70
CA GLY A 523 8.18 -20.19 -13.32
C GLY A 523 8.70 -19.78 -11.94
N ARG A 524 8.26 -18.64 -11.40
CA ARG A 524 8.59 -18.16 -10.05
C ARG A 524 7.57 -18.56 -8.97
N ARG A 525 6.38 -19.07 -9.34
CA ARG A 525 5.28 -19.42 -8.43
C ARG A 525 5.35 -20.88 -8.00
N HIS A 526 6.24 -21.17 -7.04
CA HIS A 526 6.48 -22.52 -6.50
C HIS A 526 5.97 -22.71 -5.06
N ARG A 527 5.33 -21.69 -4.47
CA ARG A 527 4.90 -21.74 -3.04
C ARG A 527 3.53 -22.36 -2.83
N ALA A 528 2.70 -22.39 -3.87
CA ALA A 528 1.42 -23.10 -3.89
C ALA A 528 1.19 -23.67 -5.27
N LEU A 529 0.49 -24.80 -5.32
CA LEU A 529 -0.10 -25.31 -6.55
C LEU A 529 -1.23 -24.37 -6.99
N GLU A 530 -1.26 -24.02 -8.28
CA GLU A 530 -2.23 -23.05 -8.81
C GLU A 530 -3.68 -23.53 -8.70
N ALA A 531 -3.95 -24.81 -8.96
CA ALA A 531 -5.32 -25.33 -8.94
C ALA A 531 -5.96 -25.29 -7.53
N PRO A 532 -5.31 -25.77 -6.45
CA PRO A 532 -5.84 -25.61 -5.10
C PRO A 532 -5.96 -24.14 -4.66
N LEU A 533 -5.07 -23.25 -5.12
CA LEU A 533 -5.17 -21.82 -4.84
C LEU A 533 -6.40 -21.22 -5.49
N ALA A 534 -6.61 -21.49 -6.78
CA ALA A 534 -7.78 -21.04 -7.50
C ALA A 534 -9.08 -21.57 -6.86
N ALA A 535 -9.12 -22.85 -6.45
CA ALA A 535 -10.25 -23.43 -5.75
C ALA A 535 -10.53 -22.76 -4.40
N HIS A 536 -9.49 -22.49 -3.61
CA HIS A 536 -9.62 -21.80 -2.32
C HIS A 536 -10.20 -20.40 -2.48
N LEU A 537 -9.69 -19.62 -3.44
CA LEU A 537 -10.18 -18.27 -3.74
C LEU A 537 -11.62 -18.32 -4.26
N ALA A 538 -11.95 -19.26 -5.16
CA ALA A 538 -13.30 -19.44 -5.68
C ALA A 538 -14.33 -19.74 -4.57
N MET A 539 -14.00 -20.63 -3.63
CA MET A 539 -14.86 -20.90 -2.47
C MET A 539 -15.07 -19.65 -1.61
N ARG A 540 -14.03 -18.84 -1.43
CA ARG A 540 -14.14 -17.56 -0.72
C ARG A 540 -15.05 -16.58 -1.47
N HIS A 541 -14.88 -16.41 -2.77
CA HIS A 541 -15.73 -15.55 -3.60
C HIS A 541 -17.21 -15.93 -3.47
N LEU A 542 -17.53 -17.23 -3.55
CA LEU A 542 -18.90 -17.73 -3.40
C LEU A 542 -19.50 -17.38 -2.04
N ALA A 543 -18.76 -17.62 -0.96
CA ALA A 543 -19.23 -17.34 0.40
C ALA A 543 -19.44 -15.83 0.63
N VAL A 544 -18.49 -15.01 0.17
CA VAL A 544 -18.49 -13.56 0.40
C VAL A 544 -19.55 -12.85 -0.45
N CYS A 545 -19.66 -13.17 -1.75
CA CYS A 545 -20.67 -12.57 -2.63
C CYS A 545 -22.10 -12.90 -2.18
N ALA A 546 -22.35 -14.11 -1.67
CA ALA A 546 -23.65 -14.47 -1.11
C ALA A 546 -24.01 -13.56 0.09
N ALA A 547 -23.05 -13.31 0.98
CA ALA A 547 -23.24 -12.43 2.14
C ALA A 547 -23.43 -10.95 1.74
N TRP A 548 -22.66 -10.47 0.76
CA TRP A 548 -22.79 -9.10 0.25
C TRP A 548 -24.13 -8.85 -0.42
N ASN A 549 -24.57 -9.75 -1.31
CA ASN A 549 -25.84 -9.58 -2.03
C ASN A 549 -27.05 -9.49 -1.10
N ASN A 550 -27.01 -10.20 0.04
CA ASN A 550 -28.07 -10.12 1.04
C ASN A 550 -28.10 -8.79 1.82
N ALA A 551 -27.01 -8.01 1.80
CA ALA A 551 -26.84 -6.82 2.62
C ALA A 551 -26.72 -5.50 1.83
N LEU A 552 -26.62 -5.55 0.51
CA LEU A 552 -26.60 -4.36 -0.33
C LEU A 552 -28.01 -3.79 -0.50
N SER A 553 -28.16 -2.48 -0.33
CA SER A 553 -29.45 -1.82 -0.55
C SER A 553 -29.81 -1.80 -2.03
N SER A 554 -31.11 -1.83 -2.32
CA SER A 554 -31.63 -1.62 -3.68
C SER A 554 -31.22 -0.24 -4.26
N SER A 555 -30.98 0.77 -3.43
CA SER A 555 -30.45 2.08 -3.86
C SER A 555 -28.98 2.03 -4.32
N PHE A 556 -28.12 1.24 -3.66
CA PHE A 556 -26.73 1.05 -4.07
C PHE A 556 -26.61 0.23 -5.36
N ILE A 557 -27.43 -0.81 -5.49
CA ILE A 557 -27.51 -1.62 -6.71
C ILE A 557 -28.00 -0.77 -7.89
N SER A 558 -28.99 0.11 -7.66
CA SER A 558 -29.49 1.04 -8.69
C SER A 558 -28.44 2.05 -9.14
N SER A 559 -27.62 2.59 -8.22
CA SER A 559 -26.60 3.60 -8.56
C SER A 559 -25.37 3.03 -9.29
N CYS A 560 -25.04 1.76 -9.07
CA CYS A 560 -23.94 1.06 -9.76
C CYS A 560 -24.40 0.23 -10.99
N GLY A 561 -25.72 0.06 -11.18
CA GLY A 561 -26.28 -0.82 -12.20
C GLY A 561 -25.93 -2.30 -12.01
N SER A 562 -26.07 -3.10 -13.08
CA SER A 562 -25.73 -4.54 -13.09
C SER A 562 -24.22 -4.85 -13.02
N GLN A 563 -23.37 -3.82 -12.94
CA GLN A 563 -21.91 -3.91 -12.90
C GLN A 563 -21.31 -3.56 -11.53
N HIS A 564 -22.01 -3.86 -10.43
CA HIS A 564 -21.47 -3.61 -9.10
C HIS A 564 -20.28 -4.55 -8.76
N PRO A 565 -19.27 -4.07 -8.03
CA PRO A 565 -18.00 -4.79 -7.78
C PRO A 565 -18.13 -6.01 -6.86
N PHE A 566 -19.25 -6.13 -6.15
CA PHE A 566 -19.50 -7.16 -5.14
C PHE A 566 -20.23 -8.41 -5.68
N SER A 567 -20.28 -8.58 -7.01
CA SER A 567 -20.95 -9.71 -7.66
C SER A 567 -19.98 -10.77 -8.16
N LEU A 568 -20.39 -12.04 -8.09
CA LEU A 568 -19.63 -13.15 -8.67
C LEU A 568 -19.44 -12.98 -10.18
N ALA A 569 -20.44 -12.41 -10.88
CA ALA A 569 -20.34 -12.10 -12.29
C ALA A 569 -19.20 -11.12 -12.59
N GLN A 570 -18.97 -10.12 -11.73
CA GLN A 570 -17.88 -9.17 -11.93
C GLN A 570 -16.51 -9.78 -11.61
N ILE A 571 -16.42 -10.61 -10.58
CA ILE A 571 -15.20 -11.38 -10.26
C ILE A 571 -14.84 -12.31 -11.43
N ALA A 572 -15.82 -13.00 -12.01
CA ALA A 572 -15.62 -13.84 -13.18
C ALA A 572 -15.15 -13.01 -14.40
N ARG A 573 -15.77 -11.85 -14.67
CA ARG A 573 -15.32 -10.95 -15.74
C ARG A 573 -13.87 -10.50 -15.57
N GLU A 574 -13.49 -10.14 -14.34
CA GLU A 574 -12.11 -9.78 -13.99
C GLU A 574 -11.16 -10.96 -14.24
N THR A 575 -11.51 -12.16 -13.77
CA THR A 575 -10.71 -13.38 -13.99
C THR A 575 -10.53 -13.70 -15.47
N THR A 576 -11.58 -13.53 -16.28
CA THR A 576 -11.50 -13.70 -17.74
C THR A 576 -10.58 -12.66 -18.38
N SER A 577 -10.53 -11.43 -17.85
CA SER A 577 -9.61 -10.40 -18.35
C SER A 577 -8.14 -10.79 -18.17
N PHE A 578 -7.83 -11.61 -17.17
CA PHE A 578 -6.49 -12.10 -16.87
C PHE A 578 -5.99 -13.18 -17.82
N LEU A 579 -6.84 -13.72 -18.71
CA LEU A 579 -6.42 -14.67 -19.73
C LEU A 579 -5.52 -14.04 -20.79
N ASN A 580 -5.56 -12.71 -20.93
CA ASN A 580 -4.75 -11.97 -21.87
C ASN A 580 -3.79 -11.06 -21.10
N PRO A 581 -2.49 -11.02 -21.47
CA PRO A 581 -1.56 -10.04 -20.93
C PRO A 581 -2.08 -8.61 -21.17
N PRO A 582 -1.89 -7.68 -20.22
CA PRO A 582 -2.23 -6.29 -20.40
C PRO A 582 -1.44 -5.69 -21.58
N ALA A 583 -2.03 -4.67 -22.22
CA ALA A 583 -1.39 -3.95 -23.30
C ALA A 583 -0.07 -3.32 -22.84
N ALA A 584 0.90 -3.23 -23.76
CA ALA A 584 2.13 -2.51 -23.51
C ALA A 584 1.80 -1.04 -23.16
N PRO A 585 2.52 -0.43 -22.20
CA PRO A 585 2.34 1.00 -21.96
C PRO A 585 2.77 1.78 -23.22
N SER A 586 2.01 2.81 -23.58
CA SER A 586 2.28 3.64 -24.76
C SER A 586 3.58 4.42 -24.63
N GLU A 587 3.98 4.72 -23.40
CA GLU A 587 5.21 5.40 -23.03
C GLU A 587 6.00 4.52 -22.06
N ARG A 588 7.33 4.69 -22.02
CA ARG A 588 8.15 3.97 -21.06
C ARG A 588 7.81 4.43 -19.64
N LEU A 589 7.60 3.47 -18.76
CA LEU A 589 7.28 3.71 -17.36
C LEU A 589 8.54 4.01 -16.56
N PRO A 590 8.45 4.87 -15.53
CA PRO A 590 9.60 5.24 -14.74
C PRO A 590 10.04 4.12 -13.79
N GLY A 591 11.32 4.10 -13.47
CA GLY A 591 11.83 3.33 -12.33
C GLY A 591 11.36 3.87 -10.98
N ARG A 592 11.71 3.16 -9.91
CA ARG A 592 11.27 3.53 -8.56
C ARG A 592 11.90 4.86 -8.15
N GLN A 593 11.08 5.76 -7.62
CA GLN A 593 11.53 7.08 -7.18
C GLN A 593 11.68 7.22 -5.66
N THR A 594 11.09 6.30 -4.89
CA THR A 594 11.07 6.35 -3.42
C THR A 594 12.02 5.33 -2.79
N GLY A 595 12.59 5.69 -1.63
CA GLY A 595 13.64 4.94 -0.96
C GLY A 595 15.05 5.40 -1.33
N SER A 596 16.05 5.01 -0.53
CA SER A 596 17.44 5.41 -0.77
C SER A 596 17.96 4.89 -2.11
N LEU A 597 18.87 5.63 -2.75
CA LEU A 597 19.46 5.22 -4.02
C LEU A 597 20.13 3.84 -3.91
N GLU A 598 20.87 3.60 -2.82
CA GLU A 598 21.51 2.31 -2.53
C GLU A 598 20.49 1.17 -2.47
N TRP A 599 19.37 1.38 -1.78
CA TRP A 599 18.30 0.38 -1.65
C TRP A 599 17.65 0.07 -3.01
N ARG A 600 17.36 1.10 -3.81
CA ARG A 600 16.79 0.92 -5.16
C ARG A 600 17.76 0.20 -6.10
N ARG A 601 19.04 0.58 -6.07
CA ARG A 601 20.10 -0.05 -6.87
C ARG A 601 20.30 -1.52 -6.49
N ALA A 602 20.37 -1.83 -5.20
CA ALA A 602 20.51 -3.20 -4.71
C ALA A 602 19.39 -4.13 -5.17
N ARG A 603 18.19 -3.58 -5.42
CA ARG A 603 17.02 -4.31 -5.91
C ARG A 603 16.86 -4.29 -7.44
N GLY A 604 17.71 -3.55 -8.16
CA GLY A 604 17.57 -3.35 -9.60
C GLY A 604 16.34 -2.53 -9.99
N GLU A 605 15.79 -1.74 -9.06
CA GLU A 605 14.51 -1.03 -9.23
C GLU A 605 14.66 0.39 -9.80
N LEU A 606 15.82 0.72 -10.39
CA LEU A 606 16.09 2.03 -10.99
C LEU A 606 15.36 2.24 -12.33
N GLY A 607 14.83 1.17 -12.91
CA GLY A 607 14.17 1.17 -14.23
C GLY A 607 15.16 1.25 -15.39
N SER A 608 14.64 1.58 -16.59
CA SER A 608 15.46 1.86 -17.77
C SER A 608 16.48 2.97 -17.48
N GLU A 609 17.73 2.79 -17.91
CA GLU A 609 18.78 3.82 -17.76
C GLU A 609 18.39 5.13 -18.47
N GLU A 610 17.64 5.04 -19.57
CA GLU A 610 17.19 6.21 -20.34
C GLU A 610 15.96 6.89 -19.70
N PRO A 611 16.05 8.20 -19.38
CA PRO A 611 14.94 8.94 -18.79
C PRO A 611 13.77 9.20 -19.73
N THR A 612 12.56 9.08 -19.19
CA THR A 612 11.31 9.25 -19.93
C THR A 612 10.70 10.64 -19.70
N TRP A 613 9.96 11.13 -20.70
CA TRP A 613 9.19 12.37 -20.55
C TRP A 613 8.02 12.17 -19.60
N ARG A 614 7.76 13.17 -18.77
CA ARG A 614 6.65 13.27 -17.83
C ARG A 614 5.97 14.61 -18.01
N GLY A 615 4.72 14.72 -17.60
CA GLY A 615 4.01 16.00 -17.59
C GLY A 615 2.50 15.84 -17.72
N SER A 616 1.77 16.85 -17.24
CA SER A 616 0.33 16.96 -17.38
C SER A 616 -0.09 17.54 -18.75
N ASN A 617 0.88 17.80 -19.64
CA ASN A 617 0.68 18.55 -20.90
C ASN A 617 0.01 19.91 -20.67
N VAL A 618 0.26 20.52 -19.49
CA VAL A 618 -0.28 21.84 -19.16
C VAL A 618 0.32 22.88 -20.10
N VAL A 619 -0.58 23.61 -20.77
CA VAL A 619 -0.23 24.75 -21.61
C VAL A 619 -0.71 26.01 -20.91
N LEU A 620 0.20 26.95 -20.65
CA LEU A 620 -0.12 28.19 -19.97
C LEU A 620 -0.90 29.09 -20.92
N ARG A 621 -2.05 29.60 -20.45
CA ARG A 621 -2.85 30.59 -21.15
C ARG A 621 -3.01 31.84 -20.28
N PRO A 622 -2.94 33.05 -20.85
CA PRO A 622 -3.18 34.27 -20.08
C PRO A 622 -4.59 34.32 -19.52
N THR A 623 -4.74 34.88 -18.31
CA THR A 623 -6.07 35.15 -17.75
C THR A 623 -6.69 36.40 -18.38
N PRO A 624 -8.02 36.62 -18.27
CA PRO A 624 -8.65 37.84 -18.75
C PRO A 624 -8.02 39.13 -18.18
N ASN A 625 -7.55 39.09 -16.93
CA ASN A 625 -6.89 40.23 -16.30
C ASN A 625 -5.48 40.46 -16.86
N GLU A 626 -4.69 39.42 -17.09
CA GLU A 626 -3.36 39.55 -17.74
C GLU A 626 -3.49 40.11 -19.16
N LEU A 627 -4.51 39.69 -19.92
CA LEU A 627 -4.83 40.25 -21.23
C LEU A 627 -5.20 41.74 -21.11
N LYS A 628 -6.04 42.11 -20.12
CA LYS A 628 -6.43 43.51 -19.87
C LYS A 628 -5.25 44.39 -19.47
N GLN A 629 -4.32 43.85 -18.68
CA GLN A 629 -3.08 44.53 -18.28
C GLN A 629 -2.01 44.53 -19.38
N GLY A 630 -2.22 43.78 -20.47
CA GLY A 630 -1.27 43.67 -21.58
C GLY A 630 0.03 42.96 -21.18
N SER A 631 0.01 42.09 -20.15
CA SER A 631 1.22 41.38 -19.76
C SER A 631 0.98 40.11 -18.94
N PHE A 632 1.73 39.07 -19.27
CA PHE A 632 1.85 37.82 -18.54
C PHE A 632 3.14 37.81 -17.72
N LEU A 633 3.05 37.45 -16.43
CA LEU A 633 4.22 37.35 -15.55
C LEU A 633 4.13 36.07 -14.73
N LEU A 634 5.08 35.17 -14.95
CA LEU A 634 5.26 33.94 -14.18
C LEU A 634 6.54 34.03 -13.34
N ARG A 635 6.48 33.63 -12.07
CA ARG A 635 7.67 33.52 -11.21
C ARG A 635 7.67 32.19 -10.47
N TYR A 636 8.85 31.63 -10.21
CA TYR A 636 9.01 30.41 -9.41
C TYR A 636 10.00 30.63 -8.27
N ASN A 637 9.66 30.14 -7.07
CA ASN A 637 10.46 30.20 -5.85
C ASN A 637 10.88 28.79 -5.44
N ALA A 638 12.18 28.49 -5.45
CA ALA A 638 12.67 27.14 -5.19
C ALA A 638 12.60 26.73 -3.70
N ALA A 639 12.72 27.68 -2.78
CA ALA A 639 12.68 27.45 -1.32
C ALA A 639 11.27 27.09 -0.88
N LEU A 640 10.28 27.89 -1.26
CA LEU A 640 8.88 27.61 -1.00
C LEU A 640 8.31 26.54 -1.95
N ASP A 641 8.98 26.34 -3.08
CA ASP A 641 8.58 25.46 -4.17
C ASP A 641 7.16 25.77 -4.65
N ILE A 642 6.95 27.03 -5.02
CA ILE A 642 5.67 27.57 -5.50
C ILE A 642 5.88 28.41 -6.76
N TYR A 643 4.85 28.46 -7.59
CA TYR A 643 4.69 29.47 -8.62
C TYR A 643 3.84 30.64 -8.13
N GLN A 644 4.03 31.80 -8.76
CA GLN A 644 3.13 32.94 -8.67
C GLN A 644 2.85 33.53 -10.05
N ARG A 645 1.61 34.01 -10.24
CA ARG A 645 1.17 34.80 -11.39
C ARG A 645 0.63 36.14 -10.91
N PRO A 646 1.49 37.12 -10.60
CA PRO A 646 1.05 38.35 -9.91
C PRO A 646 0.04 39.21 -10.69
N ARG A 647 -0.11 38.99 -11.99
CA ARG A 647 -1.04 39.72 -12.86
C ARG A 647 -2.36 38.99 -13.08
N SER A 648 -2.58 37.83 -12.46
CA SER A 648 -3.76 37.00 -12.74
C SER A 648 -5.04 37.45 -12.02
N ALA A 649 -4.95 38.15 -10.87
CA ALA A 649 -6.09 38.47 -9.99
C ALA A 649 -6.55 39.94 -10.06
N ASP A 650 -7.86 40.16 -9.88
CA ASP A 650 -8.57 41.45 -10.04
C ASP A 650 -8.10 42.58 -9.09
N ASN A 651 -7.56 42.24 -7.90
CA ASN A 651 -7.14 43.20 -6.86
C ASN A 651 -5.61 43.40 -6.78
N SER A 652 -4.87 43.09 -7.85
CA SER A 652 -3.41 43.19 -7.83
C SER A 652 -2.97 44.67 -7.97
N PRO A 653 -2.18 45.24 -7.03
CA PRO A 653 -1.72 46.62 -7.14
C PRO A 653 -0.89 46.79 -8.42
N SER A 654 -1.30 47.75 -9.27
CA SER A 654 -0.73 47.98 -10.59
C SER A 654 0.71 48.51 -10.59
N ALA A 655 1.29 48.83 -9.43
CA ALA A 655 2.50 49.66 -9.33
C ALA A 655 3.67 49.13 -8.48
N GLU A 656 3.57 48.04 -7.70
CA GLU A 656 4.65 47.66 -6.74
C GLU A 656 5.43 46.37 -7.05
N LEU A 657 5.04 45.58 -8.06
CA LEU A 657 5.59 44.21 -8.26
C LEU A 657 6.80 44.09 -9.20
N THR A 658 7.56 45.17 -9.39
CA THR A 658 8.80 45.17 -10.20
C THR A 658 10.06 44.77 -9.41
N SER A 659 9.98 44.67 -8.07
CA SER A 659 11.10 44.19 -7.26
C SER A 659 11.21 42.66 -7.28
N ARG A 660 12.42 42.16 -7.60
CA ARG A 660 12.81 40.74 -7.51
C ARG A 660 12.82 40.20 -6.07
N ARG A 661 12.82 41.10 -5.09
CA ARG A 661 12.68 40.81 -3.66
C ARG A 661 11.35 41.34 -3.16
N LEU A 662 10.60 40.51 -2.44
CA LEU A 662 9.45 40.99 -1.67
C LEU A 662 9.93 41.99 -0.61
N SER A 663 9.30 43.17 -0.56
CA SER A 663 9.57 44.19 0.46
C SER A 663 8.65 43.99 1.66
N GLY A 664 9.23 43.86 2.87
CA GLY A 664 8.49 43.72 4.13
C GLY A 664 8.45 42.29 4.68
N PRO A 665 7.74 42.06 5.81
CA PRO A 665 7.57 40.73 6.39
C PRO A 665 6.74 39.86 5.44
N VAL A 666 7.33 38.77 4.94
CA VAL A 666 6.65 37.83 4.03
C VAL A 666 6.04 36.70 4.85
N ASP A 667 4.72 36.58 4.83
CA ASP A 667 4.02 35.42 5.37
C ASP A 667 4.15 34.23 4.40
N CYS A 668 5.21 33.46 4.58
CA CYS A 668 5.50 32.28 3.76
C CYS A 668 4.40 31.22 3.86
N THR A 669 3.76 31.12 5.01
CA THR A 669 2.69 30.14 5.26
C THR A 669 1.47 30.51 4.41
N ALA A 670 1.08 31.78 4.41
CA ALA A 670 0.00 32.27 3.55
C ALA A 670 0.31 32.05 2.07
N LEU A 671 1.54 32.36 1.61
CA LEU A 671 1.93 32.16 0.21
C LEU A 671 1.87 30.69 -0.21
N VAL A 672 2.37 29.78 0.64
CA VAL A 672 2.33 28.34 0.37
C VAL A 672 0.90 27.82 0.37
N ASN A 673 0.06 28.24 1.33
CA ASN A 673 -1.33 27.83 1.39
C ASN A 673 -2.14 28.32 0.18
N GLU A 674 -1.91 29.56 -0.25
CA GLU A 674 -2.52 30.11 -1.45
C GLU A 674 -2.09 29.36 -2.70
N ALA A 675 -0.80 29.06 -2.82
CA ALA A 675 -0.28 28.25 -3.93
C ALA A 675 -0.87 26.84 -3.94
N LYS A 676 -1.08 26.21 -2.78
CA LYS A 676 -1.76 24.91 -2.69
C LYS A 676 -3.21 25.00 -3.17
N ARG A 677 -3.95 26.00 -2.69
CA ARG A 677 -5.36 26.26 -3.04
C ARG A 677 -5.55 26.51 -4.54
N THR A 678 -4.61 27.21 -5.16
CA THR A 678 -4.65 27.58 -6.58
C THR A 678 -3.93 26.60 -7.52
N GLY A 679 -3.38 25.50 -6.98
CA GLY A 679 -2.67 24.50 -7.77
C GLY A 679 -1.29 24.94 -8.29
N LEU A 680 -0.68 25.94 -7.66
CA LEU A 680 0.64 26.51 -8.00
C LEU A 680 1.79 25.97 -7.13
N LYS A 681 1.51 25.06 -6.19
CA LYS A 681 2.54 24.43 -5.33
C LYS A 681 3.24 23.30 -6.09
N GLY A 682 4.57 23.34 -6.17
CA GLY A 682 5.40 22.32 -6.79
C GLY A 682 5.95 22.76 -8.15
N TRP A 683 7.26 22.64 -8.33
CA TRP A 683 7.96 23.05 -9.57
C TRP A 683 7.41 22.43 -10.86
N HIS A 684 6.79 21.26 -10.78
CA HIS A 684 6.28 20.52 -11.94
C HIS A 684 4.82 20.88 -12.30
N THR A 685 4.12 21.68 -11.50
CA THR A 685 2.68 21.95 -11.68
C THR A 685 2.36 22.75 -12.93
N LEU A 686 3.23 23.70 -13.31
CA LEU A 686 3.07 24.57 -14.46
C LEU A 686 4.02 24.24 -15.62
N THR A 687 4.84 23.19 -15.48
CA THR A 687 5.67 22.69 -16.58
C THR A 687 4.81 21.87 -17.54
N THR A 688 4.98 22.07 -18.83
CA THR A 688 4.28 21.29 -19.86
C THR A 688 4.75 19.84 -19.85
N ARG A 689 6.07 19.64 -19.84
CA ARG A 689 6.71 18.34 -19.70
C ARG A 689 8.15 18.48 -19.18
N TRP A 690 8.71 17.41 -18.62
CA TRP A 690 10.08 17.33 -18.15
C TRP A 690 10.60 15.89 -18.21
N ARG A 691 11.91 15.69 -18.11
CA ARG A 691 12.54 14.38 -17.90
C ARG A 691 13.80 14.52 -17.09
N ASN A 692 14.12 13.53 -16.24
CA ASN A 692 15.37 13.49 -15.46
C ASN A 692 15.63 14.79 -14.70
N ILE A 693 14.62 15.28 -13.98
CA ILE A 693 14.74 16.49 -13.16
C ILE A 693 14.10 16.22 -11.81
N SER A 694 14.80 16.62 -10.75
CA SER A 694 14.29 16.57 -9.39
C SER A 694 14.66 17.81 -8.61
N ARG A 695 13.79 18.21 -7.68
CA ARG A 695 14.10 19.22 -6.67
C ARG A 695 14.88 18.57 -5.53
N LYS A 696 16.02 19.13 -5.19
CA LYS A 696 16.86 18.68 -4.06
C LYS A 696 16.91 19.72 -2.96
N VAL A 697 16.92 19.23 -1.74
CA VAL A 697 17.14 20.01 -0.52
C VAL A 697 18.36 19.39 0.16
N GLU A 698 19.38 20.19 0.41
CA GLU A 698 20.58 19.83 1.16
C GLU A 698 20.46 20.42 2.57
N PRO A 699 20.03 19.64 3.59
CA PRO A 699 19.79 20.16 4.93
C PRO A 699 21.06 20.71 5.57
N ASP A 700 22.19 20.01 5.37
CA ASP A 700 23.50 20.37 5.94
C ASP A 700 23.97 21.75 5.47
N TRP A 701 23.59 22.15 4.25
CA TRP A 701 24.01 23.41 3.63
C TRP A 701 22.91 24.45 3.55
N HIS A 702 21.68 24.10 3.97
CA HIS A 702 20.49 24.91 3.81
C HIS A 702 20.25 25.32 2.35
N MET A 703 20.52 24.44 1.39
CA MET A 703 20.44 24.75 -0.04
C MET A 703 19.31 23.99 -0.73
N VAL A 704 18.72 24.65 -1.73
CA VAL A 704 17.65 24.08 -2.56
C VAL A 704 17.87 24.43 -4.02
N TYR A 705 17.60 23.49 -4.92
CA TYR A 705 17.79 23.64 -6.36
C TYR A 705 17.03 22.55 -7.14
N LEU A 706 16.89 22.74 -8.45
CA LEU A 706 16.56 21.66 -9.38
C LEU A 706 17.86 21.13 -10.01
N ALA A 707 17.99 19.81 -10.11
CA ALA A 707 19.11 19.14 -10.76
C ALA A 707 18.61 17.89 -11.48
N ARG A 708 19.51 17.15 -12.14
CA ARG A 708 19.14 15.84 -12.70
C ARG A 708 18.69 14.87 -11.60
N GLU A 709 17.98 13.83 -11.97
CA GLU A 709 17.61 12.80 -10.99
C GLU A 709 18.87 12.11 -10.46
N GLU A 710 18.88 11.87 -9.16
CA GLU A 710 20.02 11.26 -8.47
C GLU A 710 20.21 9.82 -8.90
N GLY A 711 21.44 9.48 -9.33
CA GLY A 711 21.82 8.17 -9.83
C GLY A 711 21.63 8.00 -11.35
N THR A 712 21.12 9.00 -12.08
CA THR A 712 21.06 8.94 -13.54
C THR A 712 22.46 9.00 -14.16
N ALA A 713 22.72 8.17 -15.17
CA ALA A 713 24.00 8.16 -15.89
C ALA A 713 24.29 9.53 -16.53
N ALA A 714 25.57 9.91 -16.56
CA ALA A 714 26.00 11.25 -16.98
C ALA A 714 25.67 11.58 -18.45
N GLU A 715 25.54 10.54 -19.28
CA GLU A 715 25.15 10.62 -20.70
C GLU A 715 23.74 11.14 -20.93
N TYR A 716 22.84 11.01 -19.95
CA TYR A 716 21.47 11.49 -20.09
C TYR A 716 21.32 12.91 -19.59
N ASP A 717 20.64 13.74 -20.39
CA ASP A 717 20.31 15.10 -20.03
C ASP A 717 19.06 15.16 -19.13
N GLY A 718 18.97 16.23 -18.35
CA GLY A 718 17.73 16.67 -17.70
C GLY A 718 17.08 17.74 -18.55
N ARG A 719 15.75 17.68 -18.73
CA ARG A 719 15.01 18.72 -19.46
C ARG A 719 13.73 19.16 -18.76
N ILE A 720 13.39 20.44 -18.91
CA ILE A 720 12.13 21.04 -18.45
C ILE A 720 11.59 21.93 -19.56
N GLU A 721 10.29 21.85 -19.84
CA GLU A 721 9.61 22.69 -20.82
C GLU A 721 8.41 23.44 -20.20
N TRP A 722 8.30 24.73 -20.52
CA TRP A 722 7.09 25.54 -20.32
C TRP A 722 6.59 26.05 -21.66
N VAL A 723 5.27 25.98 -21.89
CA VAL A 723 4.63 26.53 -23.09
C VAL A 723 3.59 27.57 -22.71
N LEU A 724 3.71 28.77 -23.28
CA LEU A 724 2.69 29.82 -23.27
C LEU A 724 1.97 29.84 -24.62
N ASP A 725 0.65 29.80 -24.60
CA ASP A 725 -0.22 29.81 -25.78
C ASP A 725 -1.16 31.01 -25.75
N LEU A 726 -1.12 31.81 -26.82
CA LEU A 726 -1.96 32.98 -27.05
C LEU A 726 -3.00 32.74 -28.15
N ASN A 727 -3.06 31.54 -28.74
CA ASN A 727 -4.01 31.26 -29.81
C ASN A 727 -5.46 31.46 -29.35
N GLY A 728 -6.24 32.16 -30.17
CA GLY A 728 -7.65 32.48 -29.87
C GLY A 728 -7.87 33.58 -28.83
N THR A 729 -6.83 34.24 -28.33
CA THR A 729 -6.97 35.33 -27.35
C THR A 729 -7.14 36.71 -27.98
N GLY A 730 -6.79 36.89 -29.26
CA GLY A 730 -6.72 38.19 -29.94
C GLY A 730 -5.49 39.04 -29.57
N TYR A 731 -4.51 38.43 -28.89
CA TYR A 731 -3.24 39.06 -28.53
C TYR A 731 -2.06 38.31 -29.18
N ALA A 732 -0.93 38.99 -29.28
CA ALA A 732 0.34 38.46 -29.72
C ALA A 732 1.42 38.77 -28.68
N VAL A 733 2.54 38.05 -28.77
CA VAL A 733 3.73 38.33 -27.98
C VAL A 733 4.28 39.71 -28.35
N GLY A 734 4.62 40.51 -27.35
CA GLY A 734 5.39 41.75 -27.46
C GLY A 734 6.84 41.53 -27.00
N LYS A 735 7.36 42.43 -26.17
CA LYS A 735 8.67 42.24 -25.53
C LYS A 735 8.65 41.08 -24.52
N VAL A 736 9.66 40.21 -24.59
CA VAL A 736 9.87 39.14 -23.61
C VAL A 736 11.04 39.52 -22.70
N SER A 737 10.89 39.30 -21.40
CA SER A 737 11.98 39.38 -20.42
C SER A 737 12.06 38.09 -19.61
N LEU A 738 13.26 37.55 -19.44
CA LEU A 738 13.48 36.32 -18.68
C LEU A 738 14.65 36.51 -17.71
N PHE A 739 14.39 36.19 -16.45
CA PHE A 739 15.39 36.06 -15.41
C PHE A 739 15.41 34.61 -14.93
N ALA A 740 16.59 33.98 -14.92
CA ALA A 740 16.76 32.62 -14.44
C ALA A 740 18.15 32.41 -13.82
N CYS A 741 18.20 31.82 -12.63
CA CYS A 741 19.45 31.43 -11.97
C CYS A 741 19.86 30.00 -12.37
N MET A 742 21.14 29.81 -12.71
CA MET A 742 21.73 28.49 -12.90
C MET A 742 23.21 28.49 -12.49
N VAL A 743 23.70 27.34 -12.03
CA VAL A 743 25.07 27.14 -11.56
C VAL A 743 25.60 25.82 -12.09
N CYS A 744 26.83 25.82 -12.59
CA CYS A 744 27.57 24.63 -13.00
C CYS A 744 28.84 24.54 -12.14
N HIS A 745 28.96 23.50 -11.30
CA HIS A 745 30.05 23.35 -10.33
C HIS A 745 31.27 22.63 -10.89
N SER A 746 31.11 21.92 -12.01
CA SER A 746 32.18 21.17 -12.66
C SER A 746 32.39 21.65 -14.10
N ALA A 747 33.63 21.56 -14.59
CA ALA A 747 34.03 22.01 -15.92
C ALA A 747 33.35 21.24 -17.07
N ASP A 748 32.87 20.02 -16.80
CA ASP A 748 32.13 19.16 -17.72
C ASP A 748 30.60 19.38 -17.63
N SER A 749 30.10 20.07 -16.61
CA SER A 749 28.67 20.28 -16.39
C SER A 749 28.14 21.49 -17.17
N ARG A 750 26.94 21.37 -17.74
CA ARG A 750 26.30 22.40 -18.55
C ARG A 750 24.83 22.56 -18.19
N ALA A 751 24.35 23.79 -18.28
CA ALA A 751 22.93 24.14 -18.22
C ALA A 751 22.63 25.21 -19.29
N GLN A 752 21.49 25.11 -19.96
CA GLN A 752 21.11 26.04 -21.02
C GLN A 752 19.60 26.26 -21.03
N PHE A 753 19.17 27.51 -21.28
CA PHE A 753 17.79 27.86 -21.57
C PHE A 753 17.66 28.21 -23.06
N VAL A 754 16.56 27.79 -23.69
CA VAL A 754 16.22 28.08 -25.08
C VAL A 754 14.78 28.56 -25.14
N LEU A 755 14.56 29.76 -25.69
CA LEU A 755 13.24 30.34 -25.89
C LEU A 755 12.89 30.36 -27.38
N CYS A 756 11.72 29.83 -27.77
CA CYS A 756 11.30 29.71 -29.18
C CYS A 756 9.87 30.21 -29.46
N SER A 757 9.61 30.81 -30.64
CA SER A 757 8.27 31.15 -31.15
C SER A 757 7.64 29.98 -31.92
N SER A 758 6.59 29.39 -31.34
CA SER A 758 5.82 28.24 -31.86
C SER A 758 6.43 26.83 -31.72
N ALA A 759 5.52 25.86 -31.61
CA ALA A 759 5.74 24.50 -31.19
C ALA A 759 5.61 23.53 -32.37
N THR A 760 6.74 23.14 -32.97
CA THR A 760 6.94 21.83 -33.62
C THR A 760 8.40 21.68 -34.06
N GLU A 761 9.17 20.83 -33.38
CA GLU A 761 10.27 20.13 -34.04
C GLU A 761 9.86 18.65 -34.08
N LYS A 762 9.47 18.18 -35.27
CA LYS A 762 9.62 16.77 -35.60
C LYS A 762 11.08 16.58 -36.00
N GLY A 763 11.85 15.89 -35.14
CA GLY A 763 13.04 15.15 -35.54
C GLY A 763 14.35 15.93 -35.65
N ALA A 764 15.05 16.10 -34.52
CA ALA A 764 16.51 16.07 -34.50
C ALA A 764 16.95 14.81 -33.72
N ALA A 765 16.68 13.64 -34.32
CA ALA A 765 17.34 12.42 -33.92
C ALA A 765 18.69 12.36 -34.63
N SER A 766 19.76 12.29 -33.85
CA SER A 766 21.02 11.61 -34.17
C SER A 766 21.62 11.89 -35.56
N THR A 767 22.49 12.90 -35.64
CA THR A 767 23.73 12.79 -36.44
C THR A 767 24.86 13.50 -35.70
N ASP A 768 25.45 12.83 -34.71
CA ASP A 768 26.79 13.17 -34.23
C ASP A 768 27.60 11.88 -34.04
N LYS A 769 27.93 11.28 -35.19
CA LYS A 769 29.08 10.39 -35.35
C LYS A 769 29.84 10.88 -36.56
N ALA A 770 30.77 11.81 -36.34
CA ALA A 770 32.09 11.92 -36.98
C ALA A 770 32.54 13.38 -37.07
N ASN A 771 33.44 13.80 -36.18
CA ASN A 771 34.71 14.32 -36.67
C ASN A 771 35.78 14.29 -35.57
N ARG A 772 36.78 13.42 -35.78
CA ARG A 772 38.03 13.39 -35.03
C ARG A 772 38.93 14.48 -35.59
N GLY A 773 39.41 15.34 -34.69
CA GLY A 773 40.69 16.01 -34.82
C GLY A 773 40.64 17.44 -35.34
N VAL A 774 40.86 18.41 -34.45
CA VAL A 774 41.93 19.42 -34.59
C VAL A 774 42.33 19.87 -33.18
N THR A 775 43.62 19.81 -32.88
CA THR A 775 44.27 20.31 -31.67
C THR A 775 44.49 21.83 -31.71
N ASN A 776 44.47 22.46 -30.53
CA ASN A 776 45.36 23.52 -30.01
C ASN A 776 44.79 24.90 -29.63
N LYS A 777 45.19 25.28 -28.40
CA LYS A 777 45.64 26.58 -27.87
C LYS A 777 44.62 27.54 -27.21
N THR A 778 44.68 27.51 -25.88
CA THR A 778 44.79 28.63 -24.91
C THR A 778 44.66 30.07 -25.43
N GLY A 779 43.75 30.82 -24.81
CA GLY A 779 43.75 32.29 -24.77
C GLY A 779 42.59 32.84 -23.94
N ASP A 780 42.90 33.56 -22.87
CA ASP A 780 41.98 34.49 -22.18
C ASP A 780 41.42 35.53 -23.17
N ILE A 781 40.22 36.07 -22.89
CA ILE A 781 39.87 37.51 -22.88
C ILE A 781 38.36 37.71 -22.73
N ASP A 782 38.04 38.67 -21.86
CA ASP A 782 36.77 39.38 -21.63
C ASP A 782 35.98 39.80 -22.88
N SER A 783 34.73 40.17 -22.63
CA SER A 783 33.77 40.94 -23.46
C SER A 783 32.69 40.14 -24.20
N ALA A 784 31.44 40.54 -23.91
CA ALA A 784 30.25 40.14 -24.63
C ALA A 784 30.37 40.53 -26.11
N SER A 785 30.53 39.54 -26.97
CA SER A 785 30.42 39.70 -28.40
C SER A 785 29.21 38.91 -28.90
N VAL A 786 28.38 39.58 -29.69
CA VAL A 786 27.37 38.95 -30.53
C VAL A 786 28.13 38.08 -31.52
N VAL A 787 28.18 36.77 -31.28
CA VAL A 787 28.63 35.82 -32.28
C VAL A 787 27.47 35.61 -33.24
N ALA A 788 27.52 36.30 -34.38
CA ALA A 788 26.80 35.85 -35.56
C ALA A 788 27.32 34.45 -35.89
N VAL A 789 26.45 33.43 -35.76
CA VAL A 789 26.74 32.09 -36.24
C VAL A 789 26.70 32.14 -37.76
N SER A 790 27.85 32.41 -38.38
CA SER A 790 28.08 32.03 -39.76
C SER A 790 28.47 30.55 -39.80
N GLY A 791 27.60 29.72 -40.39
CA GLY A 791 27.94 28.37 -40.81
C GLY A 791 27.11 27.24 -40.19
N GLU A 792 25.80 27.24 -40.48
CA GLU A 792 25.09 26.19 -41.24
C GLU A 792 23.59 26.36 -40.97
N SER A 793 22.87 26.64 -42.05
CA SER A 793 21.46 27.01 -42.05
C SER A 793 20.57 25.80 -41.84
N ASP A 794 19.95 25.71 -40.67
CA ASP A 794 18.67 25.00 -40.46
C ASP A 794 17.65 25.95 -39.82
N THR A 795 17.47 27.13 -40.44
CA THR A 795 16.30 27.96 -40.18
C THR A 795 15.13 27.42 -41.00
N VAL A 796 14.25 26.66 -40.36
CA VAL A 796 12.88 26.48 -40.86
C VAL A 796 12.24 27.88 -40.92
N PRO A 797 11.63 28.31 -42.05
CA PRO A 797 11.05 29.65 -42.14
C PRO A 797 9.91 29.80 -41.12
N GLY A 798 10.05 30.69 -40.15
CA GLY A 798 8.96 31.10 -39.24
C GLY A 798 9.13 30.77 -37.74
N VAL A 799 10.24 30.15 -37.30
CA VAL A 799 10.51 29.87 -35.88
C VAL A 799 11.74 30.65 -35.42
N ALA A 800 11.55 31.68 -34.59
CA ALA A 800 12.64 32.37 -33.89
C ALA A 800 13.00 31.56 -32.64
N CYS A 801 14.28 31.23 -32.44
CA CYS A 801 14.80 30.58 -31.24
C CYS A 801 16.05 31.31 -30.72
N VAL A 802 16.10 31.60 -29.43
CA VAL A 802 17.23 32.28 -28.78
C VAL A 802 17.76 31.41 -27.65
N ARG A 803 19.08 31.15 -27.68
CA ARG A 803 19.81 30.47 -26.61
C ARG A 803 20.27 31.49 -25.57
N LEU A 804 20.12 31.15 -24.30
CA LEU A 804 20.47 32.01 -23.18
C LEU A 804 21.66 31.39 -22.43
N THR A 805 22.76 32.13 -22.34
CA THR A 805 24.02 31.70 -21.70
C THR A 805 24.21 32.34 -20.31
N PRO A 806 24.86 31.66 -19.34
CA PRO A 806 25.01 32.16 -17.97
C PRO A 806 26.18 33.15 -17.81
N GLY A 807 25.96 34.24 -17.06
CA GLY A 807 26.97 35.20 -16.60
C GLY A 807 26.34 36.44 -15.99
N SER A 808 26.80 36.85 -14.80
CA SER A 808 26.33 37.94 -13.91
C SER A 808 25.40 39.05 -14.49
N ASN A 809 24.29 39.29 -13.78
CA ASN A 809 23.13 40.16 -14.09
C ASN A 809 22.19 39.66 -15.20
N THR A 810 21.57 38.54 -14.83
CA THR A 810 20.64 37.62 -15.51
C THR A 810 19.27 38.18 -15.94
N LEU A 811 19.17 39.37 -16.53
CA LEU A 811 17.91 39.81 -17.18
C LEU A 811 18.07 39.79 -18.71
N PHE A 812 17.59 38.73 -19.35
CA PHE A 812 17.42 38.70 -20.80
C PHE A 812 16.20 39.51 -21.19
N GLN A 813 16.32 40.32 -22.24
CA GLN A 813 15.20 41.01 -22.88
C GLN A 813 15.32 40.89 -24.39
N SER A 814 14.23 40.56 -25.08
CA SER A 814 14.22 40.44 -26.54
C SER A 814 12.85 40.82 -27.11
N THR A 815 12.88 41.35 -28.33
CA THR A 815 11.71 41.64 -29.18
C THR A 815 11.63 40.72 -30.39
N ASP A 816 12.49 39.69 -30.47
CA ASP A 816 12.59 38.78 -31.62
C ASP A 816 11.34 37.90 -31.78
N PHE A 817 10.52 37.83 -30.73
CA PHE A 817 9.30 37.04 -30.69
C PHE A 817 8.03 37.88 -30.90
N VAL A 818 8.17 39.19 -31.22
CA VAL A 818 7.02 40.08 -31.43
C VAL A 818 6.11 39.53 -32.53
N GLY A 819 4.81 39.47 -32.27
CA GLY A 819 3.81 38.90 -33.17
C GLY A 819 3.57 37.39 -32.99
N ALA A 820 4.44 36.67 -32.27
CA ALA A 820 4.27 35.24 -32.04
C ALA A 820 2.98 34.91 -31.28
N LYS A 821 2.43 33.73 -31.55
CA LYS A 821 1.21 33.21 -30.91
C LYS A 821 1.47 32.19 -29.81
N SER A 822 2.70 31.73 -29.69
CA SER A 822 3.10 30.81 -28.65
C SER A 822 4.61 30.95 -28.38
N LEU A 823 4.98 30.77 -27.13
CA LEU A 823 6.37 30.69 -26.70
C LEU A 823 6.63 29.37 -26.00
N ARG A 824 7.77 28.75 -26.30
CA ARG A 824 8.30 27.60 -25.55
C ARG A 824 9.60 27.99 -24.88
N LEU A 825 9.69 27.76 -23.56
CA LEU A 825 10.92 27.83 -22.80
C LEU A 825 11.39 26.40 -22.48
N ASP A 826 12.48 25.97 -23.13
CA ASP A 826 13.15 24.67 -22.90
C ASP A 826 14.42 24.89 -22.08
N VAL A 827 14.65 24.02 -21.10
CA VAL A 827 15.85 24.04 -20.26
C VAL A 827 16.51 22.69 -20.31
N ARG A 828 17.82 22.65 -20.54
CA ARG A 828 18.61 21.42 -20.64
C ARG A 828 19.78 21.45 -19.66
N LEU A 829 19.98 20.37 -18.92
CA LEU A 829 21.16 20.13 -18.05
C LEU A 829 21.87 18.86 -18.50
N TRP A 830 23.19 18.89 -18.72
CA TRP A 830 23.94 17.70 -19.14
C TRP A 830 25.39 17.73 -18.67
N THR A 831 26.09 16.61 -18.85
CA THR A 831 27.55 16.50 -18.65
C THR A 831 28.21 16.21 -20.00
N GLU A 832 29.25 16.95 -20.34
CA GLU A 832 30.11 16.67 -21.49
C GLU A 832 31.06 15.52 -21.15
N THR A 833 30.86 14.36 -21.77
CA THR A 833 31.68 13.17 -21.56
C THR A 833 32.99 13.25 -22.34
N GLN A 834 34.03 13.88 -21.77
CA GLN A 834 35.37 13.93 -22.38
C GLN A 834 36.23 12.67 -22.16
N GLY A 835 35.64 11.48 -22.28
CA GLY A 835 36.38 10.20 -22.18
C GLY A 835 36.90 9.80 -20.79
N SER A 836 36.69 10.61 -19.76
CA SER A 836 36.89 10.25 -18.35
C SER A 836 35.62 9.65 -17.75
N ASN A 837 35.76 8.68 -16.84
CA ASN A 837 34.62 8.16 -16.07
C ASN A 837 33.94 9.33 -15.31
N PRO A 838 32.65 9.62 -15.56
CA PRO A 838 31.95 10.68 -14.87
C PRO A 838 31.87 10.41 -13.36
N SER A 839 31.95 11.47 -12.56
CA SER A 839 31.71 11.38 -11.11
C SER A 839 30.32 10.81 -10.80
N ASP A 840 30.19 9.99 -9.75
CA ASP A 840 28.89 9.55 -9.22
C ASP A 840 27.96 10.72 -8.84
N MET A 841 28.53 11.91 -8.64
CA MET A 841 27.81 13.15 -8.33
C MET A 841 27.56 14.03 -9.56
N ALA A 842 27.78 13.54 -10.78
CA ALA A 842 27.57 14.30 -12.02
C ALA A 842 26.12 14.84 -12.15
N TRP A 843 25.15 14.12 -11.60
CA TRP A 843 23.73 14.48 -11.64
C TRP A 843 23.44 15.84 -10.97
N GLN A 844 24.21 16.22 -9.95
CA GLN A 844 24.03 17.47 -9.19
C GLN A 844 25.00 18.60 -9.57
N GLN A 845 25.90 18.40 -10.52
CA GLN A 845 26.90 19.41 -10.87
C GLN A 845 26.29 20.60 -11.62
N ALA A 846 25.21 20.39 -12.37
CA ALA A 846 24.43 21.45 -12.99
C ALA A 846 23.12 21.66 -12.22
N GLN A 847 22.86 22.89 -11.79
CA GLN A 847 21.78 23.23 -10.85
C GLN A 847 21.00 24.44 -11.34
N LEU A 848 19.68 24.34 -11.40
CA LEU A 848 18.78 25.47 -11.64
C LEU A 848 18.26 26.01 -10.32
N PHE A 849 18.04 27.33 -10.28
CA PHE A 849 17.34 28.00 -9.20
C PHE A 849 17.96 27.77 -7.81
N ARG A 850 19.28 27.57 -7.77
CA ARG A 850 20.03 27.36 -6.52
C ARG A 850 19.86 28.56 -5.60
N GLN A 851 19.28 28.33 -4.43
CA GLN A 851 19.12 29.34 -3.38
C GLN A 851 19.19 28.71 -1.98
N LYS A 852 19.23 29.55 -0.95
CA LYS A 852 19.08 29.10 0.44
C LYS A 852 17.64 28.71 0.70
N ASP A 853 17.39 27.64 1.44
CA ASP A 853 16.04 27.21 1.85
C ASP A 853 15.36 28.25 2.77
N THR A 854 16.14 29.09 3.45
CA THR A 854 15.69 30.24 4.23
C THR A 854 15.51 31.52 3.41
N ASP A 855 16.02 31.60 2.18
CA ASP A 855 15.86 32.78 1.33
C ASP A 855 14.62 32.63 0.44
N TYR A 856 13.46 32.81 1.05
CA TYR A 856 12.16 32.79 0.39
C TYR A 856 11.78 34.13 -0.27
N VAL A 857 12.61 35.16 -0.13
CA VAL A 857 12.34 36.49 -0.68
C VAL A 857 12.76 36.59 -2.15
N LEU A 858 13.72 35.76 -2.57
CA LEU A 858 14.24 35.69 -3.93
C LEU A 858 13.33 34.87 -4.86
N TRP A 859 13.07 35.39 -6.06
CA TRP A 859 12.46 34.66 -7.17
C TRP A 859 13.53 34.28 -8.21
N PRO A 860 14.08 33.06 -8.17
CA PRO A 860 15.17 32.61 -9.05
C PRO A 860 14.74 32.39 -10.50
N LEU A 861 13.44 32.43 -10.79
CA LEU A 861 12.87 32.45 -12.13
C LEU A 861 11.80 33.57 -12.20
N GLU A 862 11.92 34.46 -13.19
CA GLU A 862 10.86 35.36 -13.61
C GLU A 862 10.75 35.39 -15.14
N TRP A 863 9.58 35.05 -15.67
CA TRP A 863 9.27 35.09 -17.09
C TRP A 863 8.15 36.09 -17.35
N ASN A 864 8.50 37.22 -17.95
CA ASN A 864 7.59 38.32 -18.26
C ASN A 864 7.40 38.42 -19.77
N VAL A 865 6.16 38.47 -20.22
CA VAL A 865 5.79 38.58 -21.63
C VAL A 865 4.80 39.73 -21.75
N GLU A 866 5.15 40.74 -22.52
CA GLU A 866 4.21 41.78 -22.95
C GLU A 866 3.21 41.16 -23.93
N LEU A 867 1.94 41.51 -23.80
CA LEU A 867 0.85 41.01 -24.62
C LEU A 867 0.26 42.19 -25.40
N VAL A 868 0.43 42.17 -26.71
CA VAL A 868 -0.01 43.24 -27.61
C VAL A 868 -1.29 42.81 -28.31
N ARG A 869 -2.32 43.67 -28.34
CA ARG A 869 -3.54 43.37 -29.10
C ARG A 869 -3.22 43.29 -30.58
N GLU A 870 -3.82 42.33 -31.25
CA GLU A 870 -3.80 42.31 -32.71
C GLU A 870 -4.63 43.49 -33.21
N GLU A 871 -4.01 44.39 -33.95
CA GLU A 871 -4.78 45.37 -34.71
C GLU A 871 -5.63 44.60 -35.71
N THR A 872 -6.96 44.64 -35.53
CA THR A 872 -7.88 44.30 -36.60
C THR A 872 -7.50 45.16 -37.78
N ARG A 873 -6.88 44.55 -38.79
CA ARG A 873 -6.72 45.13 -40.12
C ARG A 873 -8.14 45.26 -40.67
N THR A 874 -8.83 46.31 -40.25
CA THR A 874 -10.11 46.71 -40.81
C THR A 874 -9.87 47.05 -42.26
N ALA A 875 -10.72 46.47 -43.11
CA ALA A 875 -10.81 46.69 -44.54
C ALA A 875 -10.43 48.13 -44.95
N ARG A 876 -9.21 48.28 -45.46
CA ARG A 876 -8.80 49.27 -46.45
C ARG A 876 -7.69 48.64 -47.28
N GLU A 877 -8.12 47.80 -48.21
CA GLU A 877 -7.60 47.63 -49.57
C GLU A 877 -8.60 46.80 -50.38
#